data_AF-A0A7W8KMW2-F1
#
_entry.id   AF-A0A7W8KMW2-F1
#
_cell.length_a   1.000
_cell.length_b   1.000
_cell.length_c   1.000
_cell.angle_alpha   90.00
_cell.angle_beta   90.00
_cell.angle_gamma   90.00
#
_symmetry.space_group_name_H-M   'P 1'
#
loop_
_entity.id
_entity.type
_entity.pdbx_description
1 polymer ?
#
loop_
_entity_poly.entity_id
_entity_poly.type
_entity_poly.pdbx_seq_one_letter_code
_entity_poly.pdbx_strand_id
1 'polypeptide(L)'
;MTTRPNPDDLLERVMREEDRQARGRLKVFFGFSAGVGKTFAMLEAAQVLRAQSIDVVAGVVETHGRAETEAQLAGIERLPIKMVAYRDRQLPEFDLDAALQRKPQVMLVDELAHSNVPGSRHAKRWQDIDELLRAGIDVYTTLNVQHIESLNDVVGQITGIRVFETVPDHVFDQADDVMLVDIPPDELLARLKQGKVYLPQQAEKAGRNFFRKGNLIALREIALRRTADRVDADMREYRADRSIAQLWQARERIVVAIGSGAGEERLIREAARLATKLQAEWLAVHVDLANSRRPMAGRERVVAYLKLAQSLGAETASISGDDLAAALLQFARARNAGKLVVGQQRGGWRRLLRRPGGSLSQRIAAMGEELDIYAVARPRARHDVRGEDAGRDDSAASVAESLLTRRRRTRGYAWAAVSCAVTTALAFVLNDFLHPANVIMLYLVGVMLVAMRYGRSASALVSVLSVLSFDFFFVAPRFSISVSDAQYLLTLVVMLAVSLFISSLTARLRRQARVAMQREARASNLYMLGKELSALLTLDQILEIGRRHLAAVFGARIAFFLPDSANQLRPAEPAQEAGGVHVLRSVDAGVAQWVYDNGQPAGKGTATLPSAAALYLPLTATMRTRGVLAFAIEGANEEERQLAAAQLALPENRQMLEIFCSQIAMAIERLHYAEVAQDALVSMESERLRNSLLSAISHDLRTPLTSLVGSADVLAATPRLDEDARAMARTIGEQSQKMVGLMNNLLDMARLQAGVVTLNRQWNALEEVAGSALRLLSKALEGRTVETRLPADLPLLRVDAVLLERVFANLVENAIKYSPPGSGIAIAAHVEATESGEQVKVSVSDHGRGFPPAMAQHAFEKFTRGDNESSTPGVGLGLAICRAIVEAHQGRIWIAPQEAGPGATVCFTLPVEVQPALPEE
;
A
#
# COMPACT_ATOMS: atom_id res chain seq x y z
N MET A 1 24.96 -21.00 -30.93
CA MET A 1 24.50 -22.23 -30.27
C MET A 1 23.11 -21.96 -29.74
N THR A 2 22.10 -22.52 -30.40
CA THR A 2 20.70 -22.46 -29.98
C THR A 2 20.56 -23.22 -28.67
N THR A 3 20.22 -22.52 -27.59
CA THR A 3 19.95 -23.12 -26.28
C THR A 3 18.79 -24.09 -26.40
N ARG A 4 19.06 -25.38 -26.20
CA ARG A 4 18.04 -26.43 -26.17
C ARG A 4 17.13 -26.15 -24.96
N PRO A 5 15.81 -26.02 -25.14
CA PRO A 5 14.88 -25.80 -24.03
C PRO A 5 14.95 -26.94 -23.02
N ASN A 6 14.72 -26.62 -21.75
CA ASN A 6 14.74 -27.59 -20.65
C ASN A 6 13.62 -28.62 -20.85
N PRO A 7 13.91 -29.95 -20.87
CA PRO A 7 12.90 -30.98 -21.03
C PRO A 7 11.84 -30.98 -19.92
N ASP A 8 12.20 -30.58 -18.69
CA ASP A 8 11.24 -30.49 -17.58
C ASP A 8 10.20 -29.40 -17.84
N ASP A 9 10.64 -28.24 -18.34
CA ASP A 9 9.75 -27.13 -18.72
C ASP A 9 8.81 -27.53 -19.87
N LEU A 10 9.26 -28.40 -20.78
CA LEU A 10 8.42 -28.93 -21.87
C LEU A 10 7.41 -29.96 -21.37
N LEU A 11 7.81 -30.84 -20.45
CA LEU A 11 6.92 -31.83 -19.85
C LEU A 11 5.83 -31.14 -19.02
N GLU A 12 6.21 -30.14 -18.21
CA GLU A 12 5.26 -29.37 -17.42
C GLU A 12 4.26 -28.60 -18.31
N ARG A 13 4.71 -28.09 -19.46
CA ARG A 13 3.83 -27.48 -20.47
C ARG A 13 2.82 -28.48 -21.05
N VAL A 14 3.28 -29.66 -21.47
CA VAL A 14 2.40 -30.70 -22.03
C VAL A 14 1.38 -31.16 -21.00
N MET A 15 1.78 -31.38 -19.75
CA MET A 15 0.86 -31.75 -18.67
C MET A 15 -0.19 -30.65 -18.42
N ARG A 16 0.21 -29.37 -18.42
CA ARG A 16 -0.74 -28.24 -18.28
C ARG A 16 -1.69 -28.12 -19.47
N GLU A 17 -1.22 -28.38 -20.70
CA GLU A 17 -2.07 -28.40 -21.89
C GLU A 17 -3.06 -29.56 -21.87
N GLU A 18 -2.65 -30.76 -21.43
CA GLU A 18 -3.53 -31.92 -21.26
C GLU A 18 -4.59 -31.66 -20.18
N ASP A 19 -4.20 -31.11 -19.03
CA ASP A 19 -5.12 -30.72 -17.95
C ASP A 19 -6.12 -29.63 -18.42
N ARG A 20 -5.66 -28.66 -19.23
CA ARG A 20 -6.53 -27.63 -19.84
C ARG A 20 -7.50 -28.20 -20.87
N GLN A 21 -7.13 -29.27 -21.59
CA GLN A 21 -8.02 -29.92 -22.56
C GLN A 21 -9.03 -30.86 -21.90
N ALA A 22 -8.68 -31.45 -20.76
CA ALA A 22 -9.56 -32.33 -19.99
C ALA A 22 -10.61 -31.56 -19.15
N ARG A 23 -10.31 -30.31 -18.80
CA ARG A 23 -11.17 -29.43 -18.01
C ARG A 23 -12.11 -28.61 -18.92
N GLY A 24 -13.35 -28.44 -18.50
CA GLY A 24 -14.31 -27.50 -19.11
C GLY A 24 -13.87 -26.04 -18.93
N ARG A 25 -14.41 -25.16 -19.78
CA ARG A 25 -14.05 -23.74 -19.82
C ARG A 25 -14.98 -22.87 -18.99
N LEU A 26 -14.40 -21.92 -18.26
CA LEU A 26 -15.13 -20.95 -17.46
C LEU A 26 -15.23 -19.60 -18.19
N LYS A 27 -16.45 -19.16 -18.47
CA LYS A 27 -16.73 -17.82 -18.97
C LYS A 27 -17.45 -16.98 -17.93
N VAL A 28 -16.86 -15.85 -17.56
CA VAL A 28 -17.40 -14.92 -16.56
C VAL A 28 -17.91 -13.65 -17.23
N PHE A 29 -19.19 -13.37 -17.06
CA PHE A 29 -19.80 -12.09 -17.42
C PHE A 29 -19.61 -11.12 -16.26
N PHE A 30 -18.62 -10.25 -16.39
CA PHE A 30 -18.16 -9.36 -15.34
C PHE A 30 -18.74 -7.97 -15.49
N GLY A 31 -19.17 -7.34 -14.39
CA GLY A 31 -19.72 -5.99 -14.42
C GLY A 31 -19.44 -5.21 -13.15
N PHE A 32 -19.52 -3.88 -13.26
CA PHE A 32 -19.24 -2.99 -12.13
C PHE A 32 -20.38 -2.88 -11.12
N SER A 33 -21.58 -3.34 -11.46
CA SER A 33 -22.76 -3.21 -10.60
C SER A 33 -23.88 -4.20 -11.00
N ALA A 34 -24.85 -4.38 -10.11
CA ALA A 34 -26.12 -5.01 -10.45
C ALA A 34 -26.91 -4.12 -11.43
N GLY A 35 -27.59 -4.73 -12.41
CA GLY A 35 -28.39 -4.00 -13.40
C GLY A 35 -27.69 -3.58 -14.69
N VAL A 36 -26.37 -3.79 -14.80
CA VAL A 36 -25.65 -3.52 -16.07
C VAL A 36 -26.01 -4.49 -17.21
N GLY A 37 -26.69 -5.59 -16.89
CA GLY A 37 -27.18 -6.57 -17.87
C GLY A 37 -26.38 -7.87 -17.94
N LYS A 38 -25.57 -8.22 -16.94
CA LYS A 38 -24.73 -9.45 -16.94
C LYS A 38 -25.51 -10.73 -17.26
N THR A 39 -26.60 -10.99 -16.53
CA THR A 39 -27.45 -12.17 -16.75
C THR A 39 -28.09 -12.16 -18.13
N PHE A 40 -28.49 -10.98 -18.63
CA PHE A 40 -29.03 -10.84 -19.98
C PHE A 40 -27.98 -11.16 -21.06
N ALA A 41 -26.76 -10.60 -20.93
CA ALA A 41 -25.65 -10.88 -21.84
C ALA A 41 -25.23 -12.36 -21.80
N MET A 42 -25.28 -12.99 -20.63
CA MET A 42 -25.04 -14.42 -20.46
C MET A 42 -26.08 -15.27 -21.22
N LEU A 43 -27.36 -14.91 -21.12
CA LEU A 43 -28.44 -15.60 -21.83
C LEU A 43 -28.41 -15.34 -23.34
N GLU A 44 -28.06 -14.14 -23.77
CA GLU A 44 -27.86 -13.82 -25.18
C GLU A 44 -26.74 -14.68 -25.78
N ALA A 45 -25.61 -14.81 -25.08
CA ALA A 45 -24.53 -15.70 -25.49
C ALA A 45 -24.98 -17.18 -25.51
N ALA A 46 -25.80 -17.60 -24.54
CA ALA A 46 -26.36 -18.95 -24.50
C ALA A 46 -27.30 -19.25 -25.68
N GLN A 47 -28.15 -18.30 -26.07
CA GLN A 47 -29.04 -18.45 -27.23
C GLN A 47 -28.26 -18.55 -28.54
N VAL A 48 -27.14 -17.82 -28.68
CA VAL A 48 -26.24 -17.96 -29.83
C VAL A 48 -25.64 -19.37 -29.91
N LEU A 49 -25.19 -19.94 -28.79
CA LEU A 49 -24.67 -21.31 -28.74
C LEU A 49 -25.75 -22.35 -29.09
N ARG A 50 -26.98 -22.14 -28.59
CA ARG A 50 -28.11 -23.01 -28.91
C ARG A 50 -28.49 -22.94 -30.38
N ALA A 51 -28.44 -21.76 -31.02
CA ALA A 51 -28.64 -21.60 -32.45
C ALA A 51 -27.58 -22.36 -33.28
N GLN A 52 -26.39 -22.56 -32.70
CA GLN A 52 -25.33 -23.41 -33.24
C GLN A 52 -25.49 -24.90 -32.89
N SER A 53 -26.63 -25.30 -32.31
CA SER A 53 -26.95 -26.67 -31.89
C SER A 53 -26.03 -27.23 -30.78
N ILE A 54 -25.46 -26.37 -29.93
CA ILE A 54 -24.72 -26.75 -28.73
C ILE A 54 -25.72 -27.06 -27.59
N ASP A 55 -25.47 -28.11 -26.82
CA ASP A 55 -26.31 -28.53 -25.67
C ASP A 55 -26.09 -27.58 -24.49
N VAL A 56 -27.03 -26.64 -24.31
CA VAL A 56 -27.00 -25.63 -23.24
C VAL A 56 -28.12 -25.89 -22.25
N VAL A 57 -27.77 -26.01 -20.96
CA VAL A 57 -28.73 -26.20 -19.86
C VAL A 57 -28.61 -25.04 -18.86
N ALA A 58 -29.75 -24.56 -18.38
CA ALA A 58 -29.82 -23.59 -17.31
C ALA A 58 -29.86 -24.30 -15.95
N GLY A 59 -28.79 -24.15 -15.17
CA GLY A 59 -28.69 -24.70 -13.82
C GLY A 59 -29.40 -23.82 -12.80
N VAL A 60 -28.88 -22.60 -12.61
CA VAL A 60 -29.51 -21.57 -11.78
C VAL A 60 -29.38 -20.23 -12.49
N VAL A 61 -30.51 -19.57 -12.74
CA VAL A 61 -30.55 -18.28 -13.41
C VAL A 61 -31.55 -17.39 -12.68
N GLU A 62 -31.09 -16.26 -12.17
CA GLU A 62 -31.93 -15.33 -11.43
C GLU A 62 -32.47 -14.22 -12.36
N THR A 63 -33.73 -14.35 -12.76
CA THR A 63 -34.38 -13.33 -13.60
C THR A 63 -34.97 -12.17 -12.79
N HIS A 64 -35.14 -12.34 -11.47
CA HIS A 64 -35.80 -11.40 -10.55
C HIS A 64 -37.15 -10.85 -11.08
N GLY A 65 -37.88 -11.66 -11.85
CA GLY A 65 -39.19 -11.28 -12.42
C GLY A 65 -39.12 -10.35 -13.65
N ARG A 66 -37.94 -10.19 -14.30
CA ARG A 66 -37.78 -9.34 -15.48
C ARG A 66 -38.27 -10.05 -16.75
N ALA A 67 -39.36 -9.56 -17.35
CA ALA A 67 -39.99 -10.16 -18.54
C ALA A 67 -39.02 -10.32 -19.74
N GLU A 68 -38.17 -9.32 -20.01
CA GLU A 68 -37.19 -9.37 -21.12
C GLU A 68 -36.10 -10.44 -20.89
N THR A 69 -35.66 -10.64 -19.64
CA THR A 69 -34.66 -11.66 -19.28
C THR A 69 -35.29 -13.06 -19.27
N GLU A 70 -36.53 -13.17 -18.78
CA GLU A 70 -37.30 -14.42 -18.79
C GLU A 70 -37.58 -14.90 -20.22
N ALA A 71 -37.86 -13.98 -21.16
CA ALA A 71 -38.03 -14.30 -22.58
C ALA A 71 -36.77 -14.93 -23.19
N GLN A 72 -35.58 -14.52 -22.75
CA GLN A 72 -34.30 -15.11 -23.21
C GLN A 72 -34.04 -16.51 -22.65
N LEU A 73 -34.78 -16.96 -21.63
CA LEU A 73 -34.74 -18.37 -21.19
C LEU A 73 -35.67 -19.27 -22.00
N ALA A 74 -36.48 -18.73 -22.92
CA ALA A 74 -37.44 -19.53 -23.68
C ALA A 74 -36.72 -20.59 -24.54
N GLY A 75 -37.05 -21.85 -24.25
CA GLY A 75 -36.52 -23.02 -24.94
C GLY A 75 -35.13 -23.51 -24.48
N ILE A 76 -34.50 -22.87 -23.50
CA ILE A 76 -33.34 -23.45 -22.81
C ILE A 76 -33.86 -24.44 -21.76
N GLU A 77 -33.34 -25.67 -21.74
CA GLU A 77 -33.69 -26.68 -20.74
C GLU A 77 -33.29 -26.18 -19.34
N ARG A 78 -34.19 -26.30 -18.35
CA ARG A 78 -33.93 -25.86 -16.97
C ARG A 78 -33.82 -27.06 -16.05
N LEU A 79 -32.75 -27.11 -15.26
CA LEU A 79 -32.63 -28.11 -14.19
C LEU A 79 -33.62 -27.80 -13.05
N PRO A 80 -34.24 -28.83 -12.45
CA PRO A 80 -35.09 -28.64 -11.29
C PRO A 80 -34.26 -28.16 -10.09
N ILE A 81 -34.79 -27.18 -9.36
CA ILE A 81 -34.17 -26.61 -8.16
C ILE A 81 -34.33 -27.60 -6.98
N LYS A 82 -33.27 -27.79 -6.19
CA LYS A 82 -33.28 -28.63 -4.99
C LYS A 82 -33.74 -27.84 -3.79
N MET A 83 -34.71 -28.36 -3.03
CA MET A 83 -35.18 -27.73 -1.80
C MET A 83 -34.39 -28.27 -0.60
N VAL A 84 -33.64 -27.40 0.07
CA VAL A 84 -32.82 -27.75 1.23
C VAL A 84 -33.47 -27.23 2.51
N ALA A 85 -33.63 -28.09 3.52
CA ALA A 85 -34.22 -27.72 4.80
C ALA A 85 -33.20 -27.01 5.70
N TYR A 86 -33.49 -25.78 6.11
CA TYR A 86 -32.65 -24.98 7.00
C TYR A 86 -33.49 -24.11 7.94
N ARG A 87 -33.29 -24.27 9.27
CA ARG A 87 -33.97 -23.51 10.34
C ARG A 87 -35.50 -23.37 10.12
N ASP A 88 -36.19 -24.51 10.01
CA ASP A 88 -37.65 -24.64 9.81
C ASP A 88 -38.21 -24.08 8.49
N ARG A 89 -37.36 -23.76 7.51
CA ARG A 89 -37.75 -23.33 6.16
C ARG A 89 -37.11 -24.22 5.10
N GLN A 90 -37.78 -24.39 3.97
CA GLN A 90 -37.16 -24.97 2.77
C GLN A 90 -36.68 -23.87 1.85
N LEU A 91 -35.38 -23.85 1.56
CA LEU A 91 -34.75 -22.87 0.69
C LEU A 91 -34.42 -23.50 -0.68
N PRO A 92 -34.71 -22.82 -1.79
CA PRO A 92 -34.31 -23.27 -3.12
C PRO A 92 -32.79 -23.14 -3.29
N GLU A 93 -32.14 -24.16 -3.85
CA GLU A 93 -30.70 -24.18 -4.13
C GLU A 93 -30.38 -24.96 -5.43
N PHE A 94 -29.24 -24.65 -6.04
CA PHE A 94 -28.75 -25.35 -7.24
C PHE A 94 -28.43 -26.83 -6.98
N ASP A 95 -28.92 -27.73 -7.85
CA ASP A 95 -28.65 -29.17 -7.76
C ASP A 95 -27.42 -29.57 -8.56
N LEU A 96 -26.25 -29.54 -7.90
CA LEU A 96 -24.97 -29.95 -8.49
C LEU A 96 -24.97 -31.42 -8.92
N ASP A 97 -25.62 -32.32 -8.18
CA ASP A 97 -25.58 -33.76 -8.48
C ASP A 97 -26.39 -34.06 -9.74
N ALA A 98 -27.54 -33.41 -9.91
CA ALA A 98 -28.33 -33.49 -11.14
C ALA A 98 -27.58 -32.90 -12.34
N ALA A 99 -26.87 -31.78 -12.15
CA ALA A 99 -26.03 -31.17 -13.18
C ALA A 99 -24.91 -32.11 -13.67
N LEU A 100 -24.21 -32.76 -12.74
CA LEU A 100 -23.14 -33.72 -13.03
C LEU A 100 -23.64 -35.01 -13.69
N GLN A 101 -24.88 -35.42 -13.42
CA GLN A 101 -25.52 -36.57 -14.08
C GLN A 101 -25.96 -36.23 -15.51
N ARG A 102 -26.50 -35.01 -15.73
CA ARG A 102 -26.98 -34.55 -17.04
C ARG A 102 -25.85 -34.27 -18.03
N LYS A 103 -24.66 -33.89 -17.55
CA LYS A 103 -23.45 -33.59 -18.34
C LYS A 103 -23.70 -32.82 -19.65
N PRO A 104 -24.27 -31.61 -19.59
CA PRO A 104 -24.40 -30.78 -20.79
C PRO A 104 -23.03 -30.31 -21.30
N GLN A 105 -22.98 -29.80 -22.53
CA GLN A 105 -21.77 -29.15 -23.03
C GLN A 105 -21.54 -27.81 -22.34
N VAL A 106 -22.60 -27.00 -22.16
CA VAL A 106 -22.54 -25.71 -21.47
C VAL A 106 -23.62 -25.61 -20.40
N MET A 107 -23.24 -25.19 -19.19
CA MET A 107 -24.14 -24.94 -18.07
C MET A 107 -24.17 -23.45 -17.70
N LEU A 108 -25.37 -22.90 -17.52
CA LEU A 108 -25.56 -21.54 -17.01
C LEU A 108 -25.74 -21.57 -15.49
N VAL A 109 -24.83 -20.91 -14.77
CA VAL A 109 -24.83 -20.84 -13.30
C VAL A 109 -24.62 -19.40 -12.88
N ASP A 110 -25.71 -18.69 -12.57
CA ASP A 110 -25.68 -17.28 -12.19
C ASP A 110 -25.17 -17.08 -10.73
N GLU A 111 -24.69 -15.86 -10.46
CA GLU A 111 -24.15 -15.42 -9.17
C GLU A 111 -22.96 -16.25 -8.63
N LEU A 112 -21.79 -16.13 -9.27
CA LEU A 112 -20.56 -16.84 -8.85
C LEU A 112 -20.19 -16.67 -7.36
N ALA A 113 -20.56 -15.53 -6.77
CA ALA A 113 -20.24 -15.17 -5.38
C ALA A 113 -21.19 -15.75 -4.33
N HIS A 114 -22.27 -16.39 -4.76
CA HIS A 114 -23.33 -16.87 -3.88
C HIS A 114 -22.81 -17.83 -2.81
N SER A 115 -23.36 -17.70 -1.59
CA SER A 115 -23.08 -18.63 -0.48
C SER A 115 -24.16 -19.69 -0.42
N ASN A 116 -23.78 -20.95 -0.63
CA ASN A 116 -24.75 -22.03 -0.67
C ASN A 116 -25.40 -22.26 0.69
N VAL A 117 -26.63 -22.77 0.69
CA VAL A 117 -27.37 -23.10 1.92
C VAL A 117 -26.57 -24.09 2.80
N PRO A 118 -26.44 -23.86 4.12
CA PRO A 118 -25.74 -24.78 5.00
C PRO A 118 -26.36 -26.18 4.97
N GLY A 119 -25.55 -27.19 4.60
CA GLY A 119 -26.01 -28.56 4.31
C GLY A 119 -25.83 -28.98 2.85
N SER A 120 -25.55 -28.03 1.95
CA SER A 120 -25.10 -28.28 0.58
C SER A 120 -23.68 -28.86 0.53
N ARG A 121 -23.33 -29.51 -0.58
CA ARG A 121 -22.05 -30.22 -0.75
C ARG A 121 -20.83 -29.30 -0.60
N HIS A 122 -20.92 -28.09 -1.14
CA HIS A 122 -19.91 -27.05 -1.01
C HIS A 122 -20.51 -25.80 -0.36
N ALA A 123 -19.67 -25.00 0.29
CA ALA A 123 -20.10 -23.80 1.01
C ALA A 123 -20.29 -22.58 0.08
N LYS A 124 -19.67 -22.58 -1.09
CA LYS A 124 -19.68 -21.47 -2.06
C LYS A 124 -19.94 -21.97 -3.47
N ARG A 125 -20.71 -21.23 -4.25
CA ARG A 125 -21.09 -21.60 -5.63
C ARG A 125 -19.92 -21.75 -6.59
N TRP A 126 -18.85 -20.96 -6.40
CA TRP A 126 -17.63 -21.12 -7.20
C TRP A 126 -16.96 -22.50 -7.02
N GLN A 127 -17.18 -23.17 -5.89
CA GLN A 127 -16.68 -24.53 -5.66
C GLN A 127 -17.51 -25.57 -6.43
N ASP A 128 -18.83 -25.37 -6.53
CA ASP A 128 -19.70 -26.19 -7.38
C ASP A 128 -19.28 -26.06 -8.85
N ILE A 129 -19.00 -24.83 -9.29
CA ILE A 129 -18.52 -24.53 -10.65
C ILE A 129 -17.16 -25.19 -10.90
N ASP A 130 -16.23 -25.14 -9.95
CA ASP A 130 -14.93 -25.82 -10.10
C ASP A 130 -15.09 -27.34 -10.28
N GLU A 131 -16.06 -27.96 -9.60
CA GLU A 131 -16.38 -29.38 -9.80
C GLU A 131 -17.00 -29.67 -11.18
N LEU A 132 -17.90 -28.80 -11.67
CA LEU A 132 -18.46 -28.91 -13.02
C LEU A 132 -17.37 -28.81 -14.11
N LEU A 133 -16.44 -27.85 -13.95
CA LEU A 133 -15.32 -27.69 -14.89
C LEU A 133 -14.40 -28.92 -14.89
N ARG A 134 -14.12 -29.50 -13.73
CA ARG A 134 -13.33 -30.76 -13.64
C ARG A 134 -14.05 -31.96 -14.27
N ALA A 135 -15.38 -31.92 -14.34
CA ALA A 135 -16.17 -32.94 -15.03
C ALA A 135 -16.22 -32.75 -16.56
N GLY A 136 -15.55 -31.72 -17.10
CA GLY A 136 -15.50 -31.41 -18.52
C GLY A 136 -16.69 -30.60 -19.05
N ILE A 137 -17.46 -29.95 -18.16
CA ILE A 137 -18.63 -29.14 -18.52
C ILE A 137 -18.20 -27.67 -18.59
N ASP A 138 -18.49 -26.98 -19.69
CA ASP A 138 -18.24 -25.53 -19.78
C ASP A 138 -19.27 -24.77 -18.94
N VAL A 139 -18.85 -23.73 -18.22
CA VAL A 139 -19.73 -22.97 -17.32
C VAL A 139 -19.72 -21.50 -17.68
N TYR A 140 -20.92 -20.94 -17.83
CA TYR A 140 -21.16 -19.51 -18.02
C TYR A 140 -21.76 -18.95 -16.73
N THR A 141 -21.13 -17.94 -16.15
CA THR A 141 -21.52 -17.36 -14.85
C THR A 141 -21.44 -15.84 -14.83
N THR A 142 -22.04 -15.19 -13.84
CA THR A 142 -21.94 -13.73 -13.67
C THR A 142 -21.26 -13.34 -12.37
N LEU A 143 -20.54 -12.22 -12.40
CA LEU A 143 -19.82 -11.69 -11.25
C LEU A 143 -19.85 -10.15 -11.25
N ASN A 144 -20.00 -9.55 -10.07
CA ASN A 144 -19.78 -8.10 -9.89
C ASN A 144 -18.42 -7.80 -9.26
N VAL A 145 -17.89 -6.62 -9.55
CA VAL A 145 -16.63 -6.10 -8.98
C VAL A 145 -16.59 -6.13 -7.44
N GLN A 146 -17.73 -5.89 -6.77
CA GLN A 146 -17.78 -5.87 -5.31
C GLN A 146 -17.56 -7.24 -4.64
N HIS A 147 -17.68 -8.33 -5.38
CA HIS A 147 -17.55 -9.67 -4.85
C HIS A 147 -16.11 -10.21 -4.95
N ILE A 148 -15.19 -9.48 -5.58
CA ILE A 148 -13.77 -9.87 -5.60
C ILE A 148 -13.18 -9.52 -4.23
N GLU A 149 -12.57 -10.51 -3.57
CA GLU A 149 -12.08 -10.39 -2.20
C GLU A 149 -11.09 -9.23 -2.01
N SER A 150 -10.07 -9.11 -2.88
CA SER A 150 -9.09 -8.02 -2.80
C SER A 150 -9.68 -6.62 -3.02
N LEU A 151 -10.83 -6.52 -3.68
CA LEU A 151 -11.48 -5.25 -4.03
C LEU A 151 -12.60 -4.88 -3.06
N ASN A 152 -13.00 -5.78 -2.17
CA ASN A 152 -14.13 -5.59 -1.27
C ASN A 152 -13.93 -4.37 -0.34
N ASP A 153 -12.74 -4.21 0.24
CA ASP A 153 -12.44 -3.07 1.13
C ASP A 153 -12.48 -1.73 0.38
N VAL A 154 -11.94 -1.69 -0.84
CA VAL A 154 -11.90 -0.49 -1.69
C VAL A 154 -13.32 -0.11 -2.12
N VAL A 155 -14.10 -1.10 -2.58
CA VAL A 155 -15.50 -0.90 -2.97
C VAL A 155 -16.37 -0.52 -1.78
N GLY A 156 -16.11 -1.08 -0.60
CA GLY A 156 -16.79 -0.75 0.65
C GLY A 156 -16.54 0.69 1.11
N GLN A 157 -15.33 1.22 0.92
CA GLN A 157 -15.02 2.63 1.18
C GLN A 157 -15.79 3.58 0.24
N ILE A 158 -15.96 3.20 -1.02
CA ILE A 158 -16.67 4.01 -2.02
C ILE A 158 -18.19 3.97 -1.80
N THR A 159 -18.74 2.78 -1.58
CA THR A 159 -20.19 2.55 -1.54
C THR A 159 -20.79 2.67 -0.14
N GLY A 160 -19.97 2.58 0.91
CA GLY A 160 -20.40 2.56 2.30
C GLY A 160 -21.04 1.24 2.75
N ILE A 161 -21.02 0.20 1.90
CA ILE A 161 -21.64 -1.10 2.16
C ILE A 161 -20.56 -2.18 2.06
N ARG A 162 -20.44 -3.00 3.11
CA ARG A 162 -19.57 -4.20 3.09
C ARG A 162 -20.36 -5.40 2.60
N VAL A 163 -19.78 -6.14 1.66
CA VAL A 163 -20.40 -7.31 1.04
C VAL A 163 -19.76 -8.57 1.64
N PHE A 164 -20.57 -9.47 2.21
CA PHE A 164 -20.06 -10.68 2.87
C PHE A 164 -19.89 -11.86 1.90
N GLU A 165 -20.51 -11.77 0.72
CA GLU A 165 -20.40 -12.75 -0.35
C GLU A 165 -19.23 -12.40 -1.26
N THR A 166 -18.12 -13.14 -1.11
CA THR A 166 -16.89 -12.92 -1.87
C THR A 166 -16.42 -14.16 -2.61
N VAL A 167 -15.63 -13.90 -3.65
CA VAL A 167 -14.91 -14.86 -4.48
C VAL A 167 -13.42 -14.52 -4.39
N PRO A 168 -12.55 -15.51 -4.11
CA PRO A 168 -11.11 -15.31 -4.14
C PRO A 168 -10.61 -14.86 -5.51
N ASP A 169 -9.61 -13.98 -5.55
CA ASP A 169 -9.03 -13.44 -6.79
C ASP A 169 -8.59 -14.53 -7.80
N HIS A 170 -8.02 -15.63 -7.30
CA HIS A 170 -7.52 -16.71 -8.16
C HIS A 170 -8.62 -17.38 -8.99
N VAL A 171 -9.86 -17.42 -8.51
CA VAL A 171 -10.99 -18.01 -9.26
C VAL A 171 -11.33 -17.14 -10.47
N PHE A 172 -11.30 -15.82 -10.29
CA PHE A 172 -11.49 -14.87 -11.39
C PHE A 172 -10.31 -14.89 -12.37
N ASP A 173 -9.09 -14.97 -11.85
CA ASP A 173 -7.88 -14.98 -12.68
C ASP A 173 -7.68 -16.27 -13.47
N GLN A 174 -8.27 -17.38 -13.01
CA GLN A 174 -8.25 -18.67 -13.71
C GLN A 174 -9.37 -18.82 -14.76
N ALA A 175 -10.30 -17.87 -14.88
CA ALA A 175 -11.35 -17.94 -15.89
C ALA A 175 -10.77 -17.86 -17.32
N ASP A 176 -11.23 -18.72 -18.23
CA ASP A 176 -10.75 -18.79 -19.61
C ASP A 176 -11.18 -17.58 -20.45
N ASP A 177 -12.36 -17.02 -20.15
CA ASP A 177 -12.88 -15.83 -20.82
C ASP A 177 -13.63 -14.93 -19.84
N VAL A 178 -13.31 -13.64 -19.86
CA VAL A 178 -13.99 -12.62 -19.04
C VAL A 178 -14.59 -11.56 -19.95
N MET A 179 -15.91 -11.59 -20.07
CA MET A 179 -16.65 -10.61 -20.86
C MET A 179 -17.09 -9.46 -19.97
N LEU A 180 -16.52 -8.27 -20.18
CA LEU A 180 -16.94 -7.06 -19.49
C LEU A 180 -18.27 -6.55 -20.05
N VAL A 181 -19.30 -6.54 -19.20
CA VAL A 181 -20.61 -5.95 -19.49
C VAL A 181 -20.65 -4.55 -18.90
N ASP A 182 -20.48 -3.56 -19.78
CA ASP A 182 -20.39 -2.15 -19.40
C ASP A 182 -21.51 -1.32 -20.03
N ILE A 183 -22.13 -0.46 -19.23
CA ILE A 183 -23.07 0.57 -19.67
C ILE A 183 -22.73 1.89 -18.98
N PRO A 184 -22.94 3.04 -19.65
CA PRO A 184 -22.76 4.35 -19.02
C PRO A 184 -23.54 4.49 -17.69
N PRO A 185 -22.97 5.08 -16.62
CA PRO A 185 -23.66 5.25 -15.35
C PRO A 185 -25.01 5.97 -15.46
N ASP A 186 -25.13 6.95 -16.35
CA ASP A 186 -26.38 7.68 -16.59
C ASP A 186 -27.46 6.77 -17.19
N GLU A 187 -27.07 5.80 -18.02
CA GLU A 187 -27.98 4.82 -18.60
C GLU A 187 -28.41 3.77 -17.57
N LEU A 188 -27.49 3.32 -16.71
CA LEU A 188 -27.82 2.44 -15.59
C LEU A 188 -28.83 3.10 -14.62
N LEU A 189 -28.61 4.39 -14.33
CA LEU A 189 -29.53 5.19 -13.52
C LEU A 189 -30.90 5.37 -14.20
N ALA A 190 -30.92 5.58 -15.52
CA ALA A 190 -32.16 5.64 -16.28
C ALA A 190 -32.91 4.29 -16.28
N ARG A 191 -32.20 3.17 -16.42
CA ARG A 191 -32.75 1.81 -16.31
C ARG A 191 -33.31 1.53 -14.92
N LEU A 192 -32.65 2.00 -13.86
CA LEU A 192 -33.15 1.90 -12.49
C LEU A 192 -34.45 2.69 -12.31
N LYS A 193 -34.53 3.93 -12.82
CA LYS A 193 -35.75 4.76 -12.80
C LYS A 193 -36.91 4.14 -13.60
N GLN A 194 -36.60 3.43 -14.67
CA GLN A 194 -37.59 2.71 -15.49
C GLN A 194 -38.04 1.38 -14.87
N GLY A 195 -37.57 1.00 -13.68
CA GLY A 195 -37.92 -0.27 -13.03
C GLY A 195 -37.28 -1.51 -13.66
N LYS A 196 -36.27 -1.34 -14.52
CA LYS A 196 -35.62 -2.45 -15.25
C LYS A 196 -34.54 -3.17 -14.44
N VAL A 197 -34.15 -2.64 -13.28
CA VAL A 197 -33.07 -3.18 -12.43
C VAL A 197 -33.61 -3.82 -11.13
N TYR A 198 -34.64 -3.26 -10.49
CA TYR A 198 -35.32 -3.83 -9.32
C TYR A 198 -36.84 -3.63 -9.43
N LEU A 199 -37.63 -4.48 -8.75
CA LEU A 199 -39.04 -4.17 -8.53
C LEU A 199 -39.17 -2.85 -7.75
N PRO A 200 -40.20 -2.01 -8.02
CA PRO A 200 -40.31 -0.64 -7.51
C PRO A 200 -40.11 -0.51 -6.00
N GLN A 201 -40.56 -1.49 -5.21
CA GLN A 201 -40.49 -1.48 -3.75
C GLN A 201 -39.07 -1.71 -3.17
N GLN A 202 -38.14 -2.31 -3.93
CA GLN A 202 -36.75 -2.57 -3.47
C GLN A 202 -35.75 -1.53 -4.00
N ALA A 203 -36.09 -0.80 -5.07
CA ALA A 203 -35.25 0.23 -5.68
C ALA A 203 -35.02 1.44 -4.76
N GLU A 204 -36.03 1.86 -3.98
CA GLU A 204 -35.94 3.04 -3.12
C GLU A 204 -35.01 2.87 -1.91
N LYS A 205 -34.94 1.67 -1.32
CA LYS A 205 -34.08 1.38 -0.16
C LYS A 205 -32.60 1.23 -0.52
N ALA A 206 -32.29 0.69 -1.70
CA ALA A 206 -30.91 0.51 -2.18
C ALA A 206 -30.34 1.75 -2.90
N GLY A 207 -31.20 2.60 -3.46
CA GLY A 207 -30.82 3.74 -4.29
C GLY A 207 -30.10 4.89 -3.57
N ARG A 208 -30.23 5.03 -2.24
CA ARG A 208 -29.73 6.21 -1.52
C ARG A 208 -28.20 6.25 -1.32
N ASN A 209 -27.52 5.10 -1.32
CA ASN A 209 -26.05 5.03 -1.10
C ASN A 209 -25.27 4.32 -2.21
N PHE A 210 -25.73 3.17 -2.73
CA PHE A 210 -24.95 2.38 -3.69
C PHE A 210 -24.98 2.95 -5.12
N PHE A 211 -26.17 3.36 -5.61
CA PHE A 211 -26.38 3.83 -6.99
C PHE A 211 -26.17 5.35 -7.16
N ARG A 212 -25.18 5.94 -6.50
CA ARG A 212 -24.81 7.35 -6.76
C ARG A 212 -23.93 7.44 -8.00
N LYS A 213 -24.10 8.48 -8.83
CA LYS A 213 -23.31 8.67 -10.06
C LYS A 213 -21.80 8.59 -9.81
N GLY A 214 -21.30 9.24 -8.74
CA GLY A 214 -19.88 9.17 -8.36
C GLY A 214 -19.41 7.75 -8.02
N ASN A 215 -20.22 7.01 -7.26
CA ASN A 215 -19.91 5.62 -6.88
C ASN A 215 -19.89 4.71 -8.12
N LEU A 216 -20.86 4.86 -9.02
CA LEU A 216 -20.91 4.08 -10.26
C LEU A 216 -19.74 4.37 -11.20
N ILE A 217 -19.27 5.62 -11.29
CA ILE A 217 -18.06 5.97 -12.06
C ILE A 217 -16.84 5.27 -11.47
N ALA A 218 -16.67 5.31 -10.15
CA ALA A 218 -15.54 4.68 -9.48
C ALA A 218 -15.57 3.14 -9.62
N LEU A 219 -16.74 2.51 -9.44
CA LEU A 219 -16.90 1.07 -9.66
C LEU A 219 -16.61 0.67 -11.11
N ARG A 220 -17.05 1.49 -12.08
CA ARG A 220 -16.78 1.27 -13.50
C ARG A 220 -15.28 1.35 -13.81
N GLU A 221 -14.58 2.33 -13.23
CA GLU A 221 -13.12 2.43 -13.35
C GLU A 221 -12.41 1.20 -12.79
N ILE A 222 -12.79 0.75 -11.60
CA ILE A 222 -12.21 -0.45 -10.97
C ILE A 222 -12.46 -1.69 -11.83
N ALA A 223 -13.67 -1.86 -12.37
CA ALA A 223 -14.01 -3.00 -13.23
C ALA A 223 -13.21 -2.99 -14.55
N LEU A 224 -13.09 -1.83 -15.20
CA LEU A 224 -12.28 -1.65 -16.41
C LEU A 224 -10.81 -1.97 -16.15
N ARG A 225 -10.27 -1.47 -15.04
CA ARG A 225 -8.89 -1.71 -14.65
C ARG A 225 -8.63 -3.18 -14.37
N ARG A 226 -9.50 -3.86 -13.61
CA ARG A 226 -9.34 -5.28 -13.31
C ARG A 226 -9.42 -6.15 -14.58
N THR A 227 -10.28 -5.78 -15.52
CA THR A 227 -10.35 -6.44 -16.83
C THR A 227 -9.07 -6.22 -17.63
N ALA A 228 -8.52 -5.00 -17.63
CA ALA A 228 -7.24 -4.71 -18.29
C ALA A 228 -6.07 -5.51 -17.69
N ASP A 229 -6.00 -5.61 -16.36
CA ASP A 229 -4.97 -6.39 -15.66
C ASP A 229 -5.03 -7.89 -16.05
N ARG A 230 -6.24 -8.43 -16.27
CA ARG A 230 -6.45 -9.81 -16.77
C ARG A 230 -5.96 -9.97 -18.21
N VAL A 231 -6.33 -9.05 -19.10
CA VAL A 231 -5.87 -9.05 -20.51
C VAL A 231 -4.34 -8.98 -20.59
N ASP A 232 -3.70 -8.19 -19.72
CA ASP A 232 -2.25 -8.12 -19.60
C ASP A 232 -1.63 -9.44 -19.07
N ALA A 233 -2.32 -10.16 -18.18
CA ALA A 233 -1.90 -11.48 -17.73
C ALA A 233 -2.00 -12.53 -18.86
N ASP A 234 -3.12 -12.57 -19.60
CA ASP A 234 -3.31 -13.46 -20.74
C ASP A 234 -2.29 -13.21 -21.85
N MET A 235 -1.98 -11.94 -22.14
CA MET A 235 -0.92 -11.60 -23.07
C MET A 235 0.45 -12.10 -22.62
N ARG A 236 0.76 -12.08 -21.31
CA ARG A 236 2.03 -12.59 -20.79
C ARG A 236 2.11 -14.11 -20.89
N GLU A 237 1.02 -14.82 -20.60
CA GLU A 237 0.96 -16.28 -20.72
C GLU A 237 1.08 -16.73 -22.18
N TYR A 238 0.30 -16.12 -23.09
CA TYR A 238 0.39 -16.39 -24.52
C TYR A 238 1.81 -16.15 -25.09
N ARG A 239 2.54 -15.14 -24.57
CA ARG A 239 3.94 -14.88 -24.93
C ARG A 239 4.90 -15.97 -24.44
N ALA A 240 4.69 -16.49 -23.23
CA ALA A 240 5.55 -17.51 -22.64
C ALA A 240 5.45 -18.85 -23.38
N ASP A 241 4.27 -19.17 -23.90
CA ASP A 241 3.99 -20.44 -24.57
C ASP A 241 4.45 -20.46 -26.03
N ARG A 242 4.26 -19.38 -26.80
CA ARG A 242 4.55 -19.39 -28.24
C ARG A 242 5.92 -18.88 -28.68
N SER A 243 6.80 -18.46 -27.77
CA SER A 243 8.16 -17.98 -28.11
C SER A 243 8.16 -16.92 -29.24
N ILE A 244 7.12 -16.09 -29.33
CA ILE A 244 6.97 -15.09 -30.39
C ILE A 244 7.87 -13.90 -30.03
N ALA A 245 8.98 -13.77 -30.75
CA ALA A 245 9.98 -12.72 -30.54
C ALA A 245 9.52 -11.31 -30.98
N GLN A 246 8.39 -11.19 -31.67
CA GLN A 246 7.88 -9.89 -32.13
C GLN A 246 7.24 -9.09 -30.99
N LEU A 247 7.86 -7.95 -30.65
CA LEU A 247 7.38 -6.97 -29.69
C LEU A 247 6.06 -6.34 -30.18
N TRP A 248 4.93 -6.72 -29.56
CA TRP A 248 3.71 -5.91 -29.65
C TRP A 248 3.87 -4.69 -28.75
N GLN A 249 4.12 -3.53 -29.36
CA GLN A 249 4.28 -2.24 -28.71
C GLN A 249 2.92 -1.68 -28.27
N ALA A 250 2.42 -2.11 -27.10
CA ALA A 250 1.24 -1.49 -26.49
C ALA A 250 1.59 -0.20 -25.71
N ARG A 251 2.85 -0.02 -25.30
CA ARG A 251 3.39 1.23 -24.74
C ARG A 251 4.76 1.54 -25.33
N GLU A 252 4.91 2.68 -25.97
CA GLU A 252 6.22 3.15 -26.42
C GLU A 252 7.09 3.45 -25.19
N ARG A 253 8.27 2.82 -25.11
CA ARG A 253 9.28 3.08 -24.08
C ARG A 253 10.56 3.59 -24.71
N ILE A 254 11.10 4.67 -24.15
CA ILE A 254 12.28 5.37 -24.69
C ILE A 254 13.44 5.20 -23.72
N VAL A 255 14.62 4.83 -24.21
CA VAL A 255 15.86 4.82 -23.42
C VAL A 255 16.78 5.94 -23.92
N VAL A 256 17.28 6.79 -23.02
CA VAL A 256 18.31 7.79 -23.33
C VAL A 256 19.65 7.39 -22.72
N ALA A 257 20.69 7.34 -23.55
CA ALA A 257 22.04 7.00 -23.11
C ALA A 257 22.80 8.25 -22.65
N ILE A 258 23.10 8.34 -21.35
CA ILE A 258 23.76 9.50 -20.72
C ILE A 258 25.26 9.24 -20.53
N GLY A 259 26.07 10.11 -21.12
CA GLY A 259 27.52 10.14 -20.95
C GLY A 259 28.01 11.20 -19.96
N SER A 260 29.33 11.41 -19.92
CA SER A 260 29.98 12.47 -19.12
C SER A 260 30.45 13.66 -19.98
N GLY A 261 29.93 13.78 -21.22
CA GLY A 261 30.35 14.81 -22.16
C GLY A 261 29.65 16.15 -21.94
N ALA A 262 30.20 17.24 -22.48
CA ALA A 262 29.45 18.50 -22.55
C ALA A 262 28.25 18.34 -23.51
N GLY A 263 27.07 18.81 -23.10
CA GLY A 263 25.84 18.79 -23.90
C GLY A 263 24.84 17.64 -23.62
N GLU A 264 25.02 16.86 -22.55
CA GLU A 264 24.05 15.81 -22.15
C GLU A 264 22.74 16.41 -21.62
N GLU A 265 22.75 17.62 -21.07
CA GLU A 265 21.52 18.32 -20.63
C GLU A 265 20.55 18.55 -21.79
N ARG A 266 21.07 18.92 -22.97
CA ARG A 266 20.25 19.07 -24.17
C ARG A 266 19.68 17.72 -24.60
N LEU A 267 20.48 16.66 -24.57
CA LEU A 267 20.04 15.30 -24.89
C LEU A 267 18.88 14.86 -23.97
N ILE A 268 19.00 15.12 -22.67
CA ILE A 268 17.97 14.80 -21.67
C ILE A 268 16.70 15.62 -21.93
N ARG A 269 16.81 16.93 -22.20
CA ARG A 269 15.64 17.78 -22.51
C ARG A 269 14.96 17.39 -23.81
N GLU A 270 15.71 17.00 -24.85
CA GLU A 270 15.09 16.48 -26.09
C GLU A 270 14.44 15.12 -25.87
N ALA A 271 15.04 14.24 -25.08
CA ALA A 271 14.44 12.94 -24.73
C ALA A 271 13.14 13.12 -23.92
N ALA A 272 13.13 14.06 -22.95
CA ALA A 272 11.92 14.41 -22.20
C ALA A 272 10.83 14.94 -23.14
N ARG A 273 11.16 15.86 -24.06
CA ARG A 273 10.20 16.38 -25.05
C ARG A 273 9.64 15.28 -25.96
N LEU A 274 10.50 14.35 -26.39
CA LEU A 274 10.08 13.21 -27.20
C LEU A 274 9.15 12.28 -26.41
N ALA A 275 9.47 12.00 -25.15
CA ALA A 275 8.65 11.20 -24.25
C ALA A 275 7.27 11.82 -24.02
N THR A 276 7.21 13.14 -23.74
CA THR A 276 5.93 13.86 -23.58
C THR A 276 5.10 13.83 -24.86
N LYS A 277 5.72 14.01 -26.03
CA LYS A 277 5.02 14.01 -27.32
C LYS A 277 4.42 12.64 -27.66
N LEU A 278 5.12 11.58 -27.28
CA LEU A 278 4.70 10.19 -27.53
C LEU A 278 3.87 9.59 -26.38
N GLN A 279 3.63 10.35 -25.31
CA GLN A 279 3.05 9.85 -24.06
C GLN A 279 3.73 8.56 -23.57
N ALA A 280 5.05 8.50 -23.74
CA ALA A 280 5.89 7.33 -23.53
C ALA A 280 6.62 7.40 -22.19
N GLU A 281 6.73 6.26 -21.51
CA GLU A 281 7.64 6.11 -20.38
C GLU A 281 9.09 6.18 -20.89
N TRP A 282 9.96 6.89 -20.17
CA TRP A 282 11.35 7.04 -20.60
C TRP A 282 12.35 6.78 -19.48
N LEU A 283 13.49 6.18 -19.87
CA LEU A 283 14.54 5.75 -18.96
C LEU A 283 15.86 6.43 -19.33
N ALA A 284 16.54 6.95 -18.32
CA ALA A 284 17.85 7.59 -18.40
C ALA A 284 18.94 6.64 -17.91
N VAL A 285 19.78 6.17 -18.83
CA VAL A 285 20.73 5.08 -18.56
C VAL A 285 22.17 5.55 -18.67
N HIS A 286 22.94 5.33 -17.61
CA HIS A 286 24.38 5.50 -17.61
C HIS A 286 25.10 4.14 -17.67
N VAL A 287 25.99 3.95 -18.63
CA VAL A 287 26.85 2.76 -18.69
C VAL A 287 28.22 3.06 -18.07
N ASP A 288 28.51 2.42 -16.95
CA ASP A 288 29.84 2.40 -16.37
C ASP A 288 30.70 1.38 -17.12
N LEU A 289 31.63 1.91 -17.93
CA LEU A 289 32.57 1.11 -18.70
C LEU A 289 33.67 0.65 -17.76
N ALA A 290 33.76 -0.67 -17.55
CA ALA A 290 34.73 -1.27 -16.64
C ALA A 290 36.14 -0.71 -16.87
N ASN A 291 36.58 -0.39 -18.09
CA ASN A 291 37.94 0.11 -18.34
C ASN A 291 38.20 1.61 -18.09
N SER A 292 37.24 2.40 -17.61
CA SER A 292 37.42 3.84 -17.42
C SER A 292 37.71 4.22 -15.96
N ARG A 293 38.98 4.47 -15.61
CA ARG A 293 39.30 5.27 -14.41
C ARG A 293 38.95 6.73 -14.72
N ARG A 294 37.72 7.15 -14.44
CA ARG A 294 37.31 8.54 -14.62
C ARG A 294 37.71 9.39 -13.41
N PRO A 295 38.15 10.65 -13.61
CA PRO A 295 38.30 11.63 -12.54
C PRO A 295 36.98 11.84 -11.77
N MET A 296 37.05 12.18 -10.49
CA MET A 296 35.88 12.41 -9.62
C MET A 296 34.88 13.41 -10.21
N ALA A 297 35.36 14.53 -10.76
CA ALA A 297 34.54 15.54 -11.45
C ALA A 297 33.72 14.99 -12.64
N GLY A 298 34.17 13.91 -13.28
CA GLY A 298 33.44 13.26 -14.37
C GLY A 298 32.29 12.37 -13.90
N ARG A 299 32.33 11.87 -12.65
CA ARG A 299 31.27 11.07 -12.02
C ARG A 299 30.18 11.96 -11.44
N GLU A 300 30.57 13.06 -10.79
CA GLU A 300 29.63 14.06 -10.27
C GLU A 300 28.72 14.62 -11.37
N ARG A 301 29.27 14.93 -12.56
CA ARG A 301 28.46 15.38 -13.70
C ARG A 301 27.43 14.35 -14.15
N VAL A 302 27.80 13.06 -14.17
CA VAL A 302 26.87 12.00 -14.55
C VAL A 302 25.73 11.89 -13.54
N VAL A 303 26.03 11.98 -12.23
CA VAL A 303 25.01 12.00 -11.18
C VAL A 303 24.11 13.22 -11.31
N ALA A 304 24.66 14.40 -11.61
CA ALA A 304 23.87 15.61 -11.86
C ALA A 304 22.93 15.44 -13.08
N TYR A 305 23.40 14.80 -14.15
CA TYR A 305 22.59 14.51 -15.33
C TYR A 305 21.50 13.45 -15.07
N LEU A 306 21.77 12.42 -14.28
CA LEU A 306 20.75 11.46 -13.87
C LEU A 306 19.68 12.15 -12.98
N LYS A 307 20.09 12.98 -12.03
CA LYS A 307 19.15 13.80 -11.22
C LYS A 307 18.30 14.73 -12.08
N LEU A 308 18.91 15.39 -13.07
CA LEU A 308 18.17 16.21 -14.03
C LEU A 308 17.13 15.40 -14.79
N ALA A 309 17.48 14.20 -15.27
CA ALA A 309 16.54 13.33 -15.96
C ALA A 309 15.39 12.88 -15.05
N GLN A 310 15.70 12.53 -13.80
CA GLN A 310 14.70 12.17 -12.78
C GLN A 310 13.73 13.33 -12.49
N SER A 311 14.24 14.56 -12.37
CA SER A 311 13.40 15.76 -12.17
C SER A 311 12.45 16.04 -13.34
N LEU A 312 12.76 15.51 -14.53
CA LEU A 312 11.93 15.61 -15.74
C LEU A 312 11.05 14.36 -15.94
N GLY A 313 10.97 13.47 -14.95
CA GLY A 313 10.10 12.29 -14.96
C GLY A 313 10.70 11.03 -15.57
N ALA A 314 12.03 10.95 -15.76
CA ALA A 314 12.69 9.72 -16.23
C ALA A 314 12.95 8.72 -15.08
N GLU A 315 12.78 7.42 -15.35
CA GLU A 315 13.38 6.38 -14.51
C GLU A 315 14.89 6.34 -14.77
N THR A 316 15.74 6.36 -13.73
CA THR A 316 17.20 6.39 -13.91
C THR A 316 17.84 5.04 -13.59
N ALA A 317 18.82 4.62 -14.38
CA ALA A 317 19.56 3.38 -14.16
C ALA A 317 21.05 3.54 -14.47
N SER A 318 21.91 2.91 -13.66
CA SER A 318 23.32 2.76 -13.98
C SER A 318 23.66 1.28 -14.16
N ILE A 319 24.13 0.93 -15.37
CA ILE A 319 24.51 -0.42 -15.74
C ILE A 319 26.02 -0.52 -15.92
N SER A 320 26.61 -1.66 -15.57
CA SER A 320 28.02 -1.93 -15.82
C SER A 320 28.19 -2.78 -17.07
N GLY A 321 29.11 -2.42 -17.95
CA GLY A 321 29.36 -3.17 -19.19
C GLY A 321 30.78 -3.01 -19.73
N ASP A 322 31.26 -4.02 -20.45
CA ASP A 322 32.57 -3.95 -21.11
C ASP A 322 32.49 -3.20 -22.46
N ASP A 323 31.35 -3.25 -23.14
CA ASP A 323 31.05 -2.49 -24.36
C ASP A 323 29.77 -1.67 -24.20
N LEU A 324 29.84 -0.40 -24.59
CA LEU A 324 28.76 0.58 -24.44
C LEU A 324 27.55 0.24 -25.32
N ALA A 325 27.77 -0.17 -26.57
CA ALA A 325 26.69 -0.46 -27.51
C ALA A 325 25.94 -1.73 -27.10
N ALA A 326 26.67 -2.81 -26.82
CA ALA A 326 26.08 -4.07 -26.36
C ALA A 326 25.30 -3.92 -25.04
N ALA A 327 25.85 -3.20 -24.06
CA ALA A 327 25.17 -2.99 -22.77
C ALA A 327 23.88 -2.17 -22.91
N LEU A 328 23.87 -1.13 -23.75
CA LEU A 328 22.66 -0.34 -24.01
C LEU A 328 21.60 -1.15 -24.75
N LEU A 329 21.99 -1.97 -25.73
CA LEU A 329 21.07 -2.86 -26.46
C LEU A 329 20.45 -3.91 -25.54
N GLN A 330 21.27 -4.56 -24.71
CA GLN A 330 20.80 -5.56 -23.75
C GLN A 330 19.83 -4.93 -22.74
N PHE A 331 20.12 -3.73 -22.25
CA PHE A 331 19.25 -3.01 -21.33
C PHE A 331 17.93 -2.59 -22.00
N ALA A 332 17.99 -2.06 -23.22
CA ALA A 332 16.80 -1.67 -23.98
C ALA A 332 15.88 -2.87 -24.22
N ARG A 333 16.43 -4.04 -24.58
CA ARG A 333 15.67 -5.30 -24.72
C ARG A 333 15.08 -5.76 -23.39
N ALA A 334 15.86 -5.76 -22.31
CA ALA A 334 15.38 -6.19 -20.99
C ALA A 334 14.23 -5.32 -20.45
N ARG A 335 14.18 -4.03 -20.84
CA ARG A 335 13.12 -3.10 -20.43
C ARG A 335 12.01 -2.92 -21.48
N ASN A 336 12.03 -3.69 -22.57
CA ASN A 336 11.10 -3.59 -23.71
C ASN A 336 11.02 -2.16 -24.29
N ALA A 337 12.14 -1.46 -24.36
CA ALA A 337 12.21 -0.13 -24.95
C ALA A 337 12.38 -0.23 -26.46
N GLY A 338 11.42 0.28 -27.23
CA GLY A 338 11.46 0.27 -28.70
C GLY A 338 12.29 1.41 -29.31
N LYS A 339 12.60 2.46 -28.52
CA LYS A 339 13.29 3.67 -28.99
C LYS A 339 14.53 3.96 -28.15
N LEU A 340 15.66 4.25 -28.80
CA LEU A 340 16.94 4.58 -28.15
C LEU A 340 17.46 5.94 -28.60
N VAL A 341 17.56 6.89 -27.66
CA VAL A 341 18.07 8.24 -27.86
C VAL A 341 19.56 8.29 -27.52
N VAL A 342 20.39 8.66 -28.48
CA VAL A 342 21.86 8.70 -28.34
C VAL A 342 22.41 10.03 -28.84
N GLY A 343 23.33 10.64 -28.10
CA GLY A 343 23.99 11.86 -28.54
C GLY A 343 25.03 11.62 -29.64
N GLN A 344 24.94 12.35 -30.75
CA GLN A 344 25.87 12.27 -31.87
C GLN A 344 26.85 13.46 -31.91
N GLN A 345 28.14 13.16 -32.08
CA GLN A 345 29.20 14.16 -32.34
C GLN A 345 29.70 14.04 -33.78
N ARG A 346 29.80 15.16 -34.51
CA ARG A 346 30.45 15.18 -35.84
C ARG A 346 31.97 14.98 -35.69
N GLY A 347 32.51 13.96 -36.33
CA GLY A 347 33.95 13.64 -36.32
C GLY A 347 34.67 14.17 -37.57
N GLY A 348 35.80 14.84 -37.40
CA GLY A 348 36.73 15.13 -38.49
C GLY A 348 37.63 13.94 -38.83
N TRP A 349 38.25 14.00 -40.01
CA TRP A 349 39.08 12.98 -40.66
C TRP A 349 40.11 12.27 -39.75
N ARG A 350 40.62 12.95 -38.72
CA ARG A 350 41.56 12.40 -37.72
C ARG A 350 40.99 11.27 -36.83
N ARG A 351 39.66 11.11 -36.71
CA ARG A 351 39.05 9.99 -35.95
C ARG A 351 38.87 8.71 -36.76
N LEU A 352 38.83 8.80 -38.09
CA LEU A 352 38.70 7.62 -38.97
C LEU A 352 39.93 6.71 -38.88
N LEU A 353 41.11 7.29 -38.65
CA LEU A 353 42.36 6.53 -38.45
C LEU A 353 42.53 5.93 -37.02
N ARG A 354 41.76 6.37 -36.01
CA ARG A 354 41.99 5.96 -34.59
C ARG A 354 41.00 4.93 -34.05
N ARG A 355 39.88 4.66 -34.73
CA ARG A 355 38.91 3.61 -34.32
C ARG A 355 38.23 2.98 -35.55
N PRO A 356 38.54 1.72 -35.91
CA PRO A 356 37.78 0.99 -36.91
C PRO A 356 36.46 0.57 -36.26
N GLY A 357 35.34 1.23 -36.61
CA GLY A 357 34.03 0.88 -36.04
C GLY A 357 32.94 1.95 -36.02
N GLY A 358 33.17 3.16 -36.57
CA GLY A 358 32.11 4.17 -36.73
C GLY A 358 31.62 4.83 -35.44
N SER A 359 30.55 5.62 -35.54
CA SER A 359 29.90 6.32 -34.41
C SER A 359 29.03 5.36 -33.56
N LEU A 360 28.76 5.71 -32.30
CA LEU A 360 27.96 4.87 -31.39
C LEU A 360 26.58 4.52 -31.97
N SER A 361 25.91 5.48 -32.62
CA SER A 361 24.64 5.26 -33.31
C SER A 361 24.76 4.28 -34.48
N GLN A 362 25.85 4.32 -35.25
CA GLN A 362 26.10 3.37 -36.35
C GLN A 362 26.40 1.95 -35.82
N ARG A 363 27.12 1.82 -34.71
CA ARG A 363 27.38 0.52 -34.08
C ARG A 363 26.10 -0.11 -33.54
N ILE A 364 25.24 0.69 -32.92
CA ILE A 364 23.95 0.23 -32.40
C ILE A 364 23.02 -0.11 -33.57
N ALA A 365 22.98 0.70 -34.63
CA ALA A 365 22.19 0.43 -35.84
C ALA A 365 22.63 -0.87 -36.55
N ALA A 366 23.93 -1.18 -36.57
CA ALA A 366 24.44 -2.40 -37.16
C ALA A 366 24.21 -3.66 -36.31
N MET A 367 23.87 -3.52 -35.02
CA MET A 367 23.65 -4.63 -34.08
C MET A 367 22.20 -4.79 -33.63
N GLY A 368 21.36 -3.78 -33.87
CA GLY A 368 19.96 -3.73 -33.43
C GLY A 368 19.02 -3.59 -34.62
N GLU A 369 18.54 -4.71 -35.15
CA GLU A 369 17.59 -4.75 -36.29
C GLU A 369 16.17 -4.31 -35.91
N GLU A 370 15.86 -4.17 -34.61
CA GLU A 370 14.48 -3.99 -34.07
C GLU A 370 14.28 -2.69 -33.24
N LEU A 371 15.26 -1.77 -33.22
CA LEU A 371 15.25 -0.57 -32.36
C LEU A 371 15.30 0.73 -33.17
N ASP A 372 14.40 1.66 -32.88
CA ASP A 372 14.41 3.01 -33.46
C ASP A 372 15.48 3.87 -32.79
N ILE A 373 16.51 4.29 -33.52
CA ILE A 373 17.61 5.09 -32.97
C ILE A 373 17.42 6.58 -33.27
N TYR A 374 17.25 7.38 -32.23
CA TYR A 374 17.15 8.84 -32.32
C TYR A 374 18.49 9.49 -31.98
N ALA A 375 19.14 10.06 -33.00
CA ALA A 375 20.43 10.75 -32.85
C ALA A 375 20.25 12.25 -32.61
N VAL A 376 20.66 12.76 -31.44
CA VAL A 376 20.61 14.20 -31.12
C VAL A 376 21.99 14.83 -31.30
N ALA A 377 22.08 15.88 -32.11
CA ALA A 377 23.33 16.58 -32.39
C ALA A 377 23.86 17.34 -31.17
N ARG A 378 25.13 17.13 -30.82
CA ARG A 378 25.81 17.89 -29.76
C ARG A 378 26.42 19.19 -30.31
N PRO A 379 26.22 20.35 -29.66
CA PRO A 379 26.91 21.59 -30.05
C PRO A 379 28.42 21.43 -29.88
N ARG A 380 29.18 21.95 -30.85
CA ARG A 380 30.64 22.01 -30.79
C ARG A 380 31.00 23.03 -29.71
N ALA A 381 31.66 22.60 -28.63
CA ALA A 381 32.27 23.56 -27.71
C ALA A 381 33.23 24.44 -28.54
N ARG A 382 32.90 25.72 -28.69
CA ARG A 382 33.81 26.71 -29.24
C ARG A 382 34.97 26.80 -28.25
N HIS A 383 36.14 26.36 -28.70
CA HIS A 383 37.39 26.83 -28.11
C HIS A 383 37.45 28.33 -28.40
N ASP A 384 37.19 29.15 -27.39
CA ASP A 384 37.72 30.51 -27.20
C ASP A 384 37.11 31.09 -25.92
N VAL A 385 37.89 31.11 -24.83
CA VAL A 385 38.39 32.33 -24.16
C VAL A 385 39.63 31.92 -23.35
N ARG A 386 40.60 32.83 -23.36
CA ARG A 386 41.88 32.92 -22.65
C ARG A 386 41.86 32.41 -21.20
N GLY A 387 43.05 32.02 -20.74
CA GLY A 387 43.33 31.67 -19.35
C GLY A 387 43.18 32.84 -18.37
N GLU A 388 43.38 32.52 -17.08
CA GLU A 388 43.09 33.33 -15.87
C GLU A 388 41.57 33.28 -15.57
N ASP A 389 40.99 32.58 -14.59
CA ASP A 389 41.33 32.35 -13.18
C ASP A 389 40.55 31.14 -12.60
N ALA A 390 40.91 29.91 -12.98
CA ALA A 390 40.28 28.69 -12.41
C ALA A 390 41.30 27.69 -11.86
N GLY A 391 42.46 28.18 -11.43
CA GLY A 391 43.48 27.39 -10.77
C GLY A 391 43.85 28.03 -9.44
N ARG A 392 43.32 27.52 -8.33
CA ARG A 392 44.05 27.60 -7.05
C ARG A 392 43.67 26.57 -5.97
N ASP A 393 42.50 25.93 -5.99
CA ASP A 393 42.15 25.00 -4.89
C ASP A 393 42.24 23.48 -5.22
N ASP A 394 42.33 23.07 -6.49
CA ASP A 394 42.34 21.63 -6.89
C ASP A 394 43.74 20.97 -6.94
N SER A 395 44.78 21.65 -6.46
CA SER A 395 46.18 21.24 -6.70
C SER A 395 46.76 20.30 -5.64
N ALA A 396 46.29 20.32 -4.40
CA ALA A 396 46.91 19.54 -3.33
C ALA A 396 46.53 18.05 -3.37
N ALA A 397 45.23 17.75 -3.52
CA ALA A 397 44.72 16.37 -3.54
C ALA A 397 45.14 15.59 -4.80
N SER A 398 45.19 16.26 -5.96
CA SER A 398 45.62 15.65 -7.23
C SER A 398 47.13 15.39 -7.29
N VAL A 399 47.95 16.22 -6.63
CA VAL A 399 49.40 16.02 -6.54
C VAL A 399 49.76 14.88 -5.59
N ALA A 400 49.13 14.77 -4.42
CA ALA A 400 49.36 13.68 -3.46
C ALA A 400 49.00 12.30 -4.05
N GLU A 401 47.87 12.20 -4.76
CA GLU A 401 47.45 10.96 -5.43
C GLU A 401 48.36 10.59 -6.62
N SER A 402 48.89 11.60 -7.34
CA SER A 402 49.86 11.40 -8.42
C SER A 402 51.23 10.89 -7.93
N LEU A 403 51.67 11.33 -6.74
CA LEU A 403 52.96 10.92 -6.16
C LEU A 403 52.89 9.49 -5.59
N LEU A 404 51.79 9.11 -4.93
CA LEU A 404 51.58 7.75 -4.41
C LEU A 404 51.45 6.72 -5.55
N THR A 405 50.78 7.09 -6.64
CA THR A 405 50.63 6.22 -7.82
C THR A 405 51.95 6.07 -8.61
N ARG A 406 52.78 7.11 -8.68
CA ARG A 406 54.12 7.07 -9.31
C ARG A 406 55.10 6.17 -8.53
N ARG A 407 55.06 6.20 -7.20
CA ARG A 407 55.92 5.38 -6.32
C ARG A 407 55.55 3.88 -6.37
N ARG A 408 54.26 3.56 -6.52
CA ARG A 408 53.78 2.17 -6.66
C ARG A 408 54.08 1.59 -8.06
N ARG A 409 54.03 2.44 -9.10
CA ARG A 409 54.30 2.06 -10.50
C ARG A 409 55.79 1.81 -10.75
N THR A 410 56.68 2.63 -10.18
CA THR A 410 58.15 2.44 -10.26
C THR A 410 58.61 1.16 -9.55
N ARG A 411 58.06 0.86 -8.37
CA ARG A 411 58.31 -0.44 -7.68
C ARG A 411 57.86 -1.64 -8.51
N GLY A 412 56.74 -1.54 -9.24
CA GLY A 412 56.27 -2.61 -10.13
C GLY A 412 57.22 -2.88 -11.30
N TYR A 413 57.85 -1.84 -11.86
CA TYR A 413 58.83 -2.00 -12.94
C TYR A 413 60.18 -2.54 -12.45
N ALA A 414 60.62 -2.17 -11.25
CA ALA A 414 61.83 -2.73 -10.65
C ALA A 414 61.67 -4.25 -10.40
N TRP A 415 60.52 -4.66 -9.84
CA TRP A 415 60.22 -6.08 -9.62
C TRP A 415 60.08 -6.87 -10.92
N ALA A 416 59.58 -6.25 -11.99
CA ALA A 416 59.53 -6.84 -13.32
C ALA A 416 60.93 -7.17 -13.88
N ALA A 417 61.89 -6.24 -13.71
CA ALA A 417 63.28 -6.48 -14.12
C ALA A 417 63.95 -7.57 -13.25
N VAL A 418 63.75 -7.52 -11.92
CA VAL A 418 64.30 -8.51 -10.98
C VAL A 418 63.75 -9.92 -11.27
N SER A 419 62.44 -10.06 -11.47
CA SER A 419 61.85 -11.36 -11.77
C SER A 419 62.36 -11.93 -13.10
N CYS A 420 62.56 -11.08 -14.10
CA CYS A 420 63.12 -11.50 -15.38
C CYS A 420 64.55 -12.02 -15.18
N ALA A 421 65.41 -11.24 -14.50
CA ALA A 421 66.79 -11.64 -14.23
C ALA A 421 66.88 -12.95 -13.43
N VAL A 422 66.04 -13.14 -12.41
CA VAL A 422 65.97 -14.39 -11.63
C VAL A 422 65.55 -15.57 -12.51
N THR A 423 64.54 -15.37 -13.37
CA THR A 423 64.05 -16.42 -14.29
C THR A 423 65.13 -16.79 -15.31
N THR A 424 65.85 -15.80 -15.84
CA THR A 424 66.98 -16.01 -16.76
C THR A 424 68.15 -16.74 -16.08
N ALA A 425 68.52 -16.37 -14.86
CA ALA A 425 69.58 -17.04 -14.12
C ALA A 425 69.25 -18.50 -13.82
N LEU A 426 68.00 -18.76 -13.39
CA LEU A 426 67.50 -20.12 -13.15
C LEU A 426 67.50 -20.94 -14.45
N ALA A 427 67.01 -20.37 -15.56
CA ALA A 427 67.03 -20.99 -16.87
C ALA A 427 68.45 -21.32 -17.35
N PHE A 428 69.43 -20.44 -17.06
CA PHE A 428 70.82 -20.63 -17.48
C PHE A 428 71.47 -21.81 -16.75
N VAL A 429 71.23 -21.97 -15.44
CA VAL A 429 71.73 -23.12 -14.66
C VAL A 429 71.10 -24.44 -15.09
N LEU A 430 69.81 -24.41 -15.45
CA LEU A 430 69.06 -25.59 -15.88
C LEU A 430 69.20 -25.90 -17.37
N ASN A 431 69.93 -25.07 -18.13
CA ASN A 431 70.00 -25.16 -19.59
C ASN A 431 70.57 -26.49 -20.08
N ASP A 432 71.49 -27.09 -19.33
CA ASP A 432 72.13 -28.36 -19.73
C ASP A 432 71.22 -29.58 -19.48
N PHE A 433 70.14 -29.41 -18.70
CA PHE A 433 69.19 -30.46 -18.37
C PHE A 433 67.82 -30.30 -19.07
N LEU A 434 67.53 -29.11 -19.63
CA LEU A 434 66.23 -28.78 -20.19
C LEU A 434 66.31 -28.55 -21.70
N HIS A 435 65.35 -29.14 -22.43
CA HIS A 435 65.15 -28.83 -23.84
C HIS A 435 64.77 -27.33 -24.00
N PRO A 436 65.19 -26.64 -25.07
CA PRO A 436 64.88 -25.21 -25.28
C PRO A 436 63.39 -24.83 -25.17
N ALA A 437 62.50 -25.78 -25.50
CA ALA A 437 61.06 -25.61 -25.35
C ALA A 437 60.60 -25.48 -23.88
N ASN A 438 61.25 -26.16 -22.94
CA ASN A 438 60.93 -26.11 -21.51
C ASN A 438 61.39 -24.81 -20.86
N VAL A 439 62.45 -24.18 -21.39
CA VAL A 439 62.93 -22.86 -20.94
C VAL A 439 61.88 -21.78 -21.18
N ILE A 440 61.17 -21.84 -22.31
CA ILE A 440 60.08 -20.90 -22.63
C ILE A 440 58.95 -21.01 -21.60
N MET A 441 58.59 -22.23 -21.19
CA MET A 441 57.56 -22.45 -20.17
C MET A 441 57.94 -21.82 -18.83
N LEU A 442 59.22 -21.88 -18.44
CA LEU A 442 59.71 -21.25 -17.22
C LEU A 442 59.55 -19.72 -17.26
N TYR A 443 59.82 -19.09 -18.41
CA TYR A 443 59.55 -17.65 -18.60
C TYR A 443 58.06 -17.32 -18.53
N LEU A 444 57.18 -18.15 -19.10
CA LEU A 444 55.73 -17.95 -19.02
C LEU A 444 55.23 -18.00 -17.56
N VAL A 445 55.75 -18.91 -16.75
CA VAL A 445 55.44 -19.00 -15.31
C VAL A 445 55.93 -17.74 -14.57
N GLY A 446 57.14 -17.26 -14.86
CA GLY A 446 57.68 -16.02 -14.30
C GLY A 446 56.81 -14.79 -14.63
N VAL A 447 56.38 -14.66 -15.89
CA VAL A 447 55.44 -13.63 -16.34
C VAL A 447 54.10 -13.74 -15.58
N MET A 448 53.57 -14.96 -15.40
CA MET A 448 52.32 -15.19 -14.67
C MET A 448 52.39 -14.71 -13.22
N LEU A 449 53.45 -15.05 -12.48
CA LEU A 449 53.62 -14.65 -11.08
C LEU A 449 53.68 -13.12 -10.91
N VAL A 450 54.40 -12.44 -11.81
CA VAL A 450 54.46 -10.97 -11.81
C VAL A 450 53.10 -10.37 -12.14
N ALA A 451 52.35 -10.99 -13.06
CA ALA A 451 51.00 -10.56 -13.39
C ALA A 451 50.03 -10.70 -12.23
N MET A 452 50.14 -11.78 -11.46
CA MET A 452 49.35 -11.97 -10.24
C MET A 452 49.66 -10.89 -9.19
N ARG A 453 50.93 -10.52 -9.02
CA ARG A 453 51.36 -9.62 -7.92
C ARG A 453 51.25 -8.13 -8.27
N TYR A 454 51.72 -7.69 -9.44
CA TYR A 454 52.00 -6.28 -9.76
C TYR A 454 51.14 -5.65 -10.88
N GLY A 455 50.30 -6.44 -11.57
CA GLY A 455 49.28 -5.92 -12.50
C GLY A 455 49.76 -5.63 -13.93
N ARG A 456 48.86 -5.12 -14.78
CA ARG A 456 48.97 -5.13 -16.25
C ARG A 456 50.21 -4.42 -16.81
N SER A 457 50.59 -3.27 -16.25
CA SER A 457 51.71 -2.48 -16.77
C SER A 457 53.08 -3.10 -16.48
N ALA A 458 53.26 -3.72 -15.31
CA ALA A 458 54.49 -4.44 -14.97
C ALA A 458 54.62 -5.73 -15.78
N SER A 459 53.50 -6.43 -15.97
CA SER A 459 53.45 -7.70 -16.72
C SER A 459 53.82 -7.53 -18.18
N ALA A 460 53.33 -6.48 -18.84
CA ALA A 460 53.69 -6.19 -20.23
C ALA A 460 55.20 -5.93 -20.39
N LEU A 461 55.82 -5.27 -19.41
CA LEU A 461 57.26 -5.04 -19.41
C LEU A 461 58.04 -6.35 -19.19
N VAL A 462 57.60 -7.22 -18.27
CA VAL A 462 58.20 -8.56 -18.10
C VAL A 462 58.07 -9.41 -19.35
N SER A 463 56.92 -9.40 -20.04
CA SER A 463 56.75 -10.15 -21.30
C SER A 463 57.80 -9.76 -22.34
N VAL A 464 58.02 -8.45 -22.52
CA VAL A 464 59.03 -7.94 -23.48
C VAL A 464 60.44 -8.28 -23.03
N LEU A 465 60.77 -8.06 -21.75
CA LEU A 465 62.10 -8.40 -21.21
C LEU A 465 62.39 -9.90 -21.28
N SER A 466 61.39 -10.75 -21.06
CA SER A 466 61.53 -12.21 -21.12
C SER A 466 61.82 -12.69 -22.53
N VAL A 467 61.15 -12.12 -23.54
CA VAL A 467 61.39 -12.42 -24.95
C VAL A 467 62.79 -11.97 -25.37
N LEU A 468 63.19 -10.74 -25.00
CA LEU A 468 64.54 -10.22 -25.28
C LEU A 468 65.64 -11.03 -24.57
N SER A 469 65.40 -11.45 -23.32
CA SER A 469 66.35 -12.26 -22.56
C SER A 469 66.45 -13.68 -23.15
N PHE A 470 65.34 -14.25 -23.62
CA PHE A 470 65.34 -15.55 -24.28
C PHE A 470 66.15 -15.51 -25.58
N ASP A 471 65.90 -14.51 -26.43
CA ASP A 471 66.62 -14.30 -27.70
C ASP A 471 68.14 -14.13 -27.48
N PHE A 472 68.52 -13.28 -26.53
CA PHE A 472 69.93 -12.96 -26.28
C PHE A 472 70.75 -14.13 -25.69
N PHE A 473 70.18 -14.91 -24.76
CA PHE A 473 70.93 -15.93 -24.02
C PHE A 473 70.82 -17.35 -24.60
N PHE A 474 69.69 -17.71 -25.21
CA PHE A 474 69.36 -19.12 -25.52
C PHE A 474 69.25 -19.43 -27.02
N VAL A 475 69.04 -18.43 -27.89
CA VAL A 475 68.99 -18.62 -29.36
C VAL A 475 70.41 -18.53 -29.93
N ALA A 476 70.74 -19.40 -30.90
CA ALA A 476 72.05 -19.39 -31.56
C ALA A 476 72.06 -18.41 -32.75
N PRO A 477 73.10 -17.57 -32.93
CA PRO A 477 74.31 -17.42 -32.11
C PRO A 477 74.06 -16.71 -30.77
N ARG A 478 74.49 -17.35 -29.66
CA ARG A 478 74.29 -16.84 -28.30
C ARG A 478 75.03 -15.51 -28.10
N PHE A 479 74.49 -14.64 -27.27
CA PHE A 479 74.99 -13.28 -26.98
C PHE A 479 74.93 -12.30 -28.16
N SER A 480 74.08 -12.58 -29.15
CA SER A 480 73.82 -11.70 -30.28
C SER A 480 72.31 -11.64 -30.56
N ILE A 481 71.81 -10.47 -30.97
CA ILE A 481 70.44 -10.30 -31.44
C ILE A 481 70.48 -10.43 -32.96
N SER A 482 70.48 -11.65 -33.49
CA SER A 482 70.39 -11.90 -34.93
C SER A 482 69.26 -12.88 -35.25
N VAL A 483 68.16 -12.36 -35.77
CA VAL A 483 67.00 -13.15 -36.18
C VAL A 483 67.23 -13.69 -37.59
N SER A 484 68.10 -14.68 -37.72
CA SER A 484 68.44 -15.31 -39.01
C SER A 484 67.60 -16.55 -39.34
N ASP A 485 66.87 -17.09 -38.38
CA ASP A 485 66.07 -18.31 -38.54
C ASP A 485 64.58 -18.03 -38.25
N ALA A 486 63.74 -18.33 -39.24
CA ALA A 486 62.30 -18.12 -39.21
C ALA A 486 61.61 -18.92 -38.08
N GLN A 487 62.19 -20.05 -37.66
CA GLN A 487 61.64 -20.89 -36.59
C GLN A 487 61.68 -20.20 -35.21
N TYR A 488 62.76 -19.47 -34.91
CA TYR A 488 62.87 -18.72 -33.65
C TYR A 488 62.04 -17.44 -33.66
N LEU A 489 61.91 -16.77 -34.81
CA LEU A 489 61.00 -15.63 -34.96
C LEU A 489 59.54 -16.03 -34.62
N LEU A 490 59.08 -17.17 -35.13
CA LEU A 490 57.75 -17.71 -34.82
C LEU A 490 57.60 -17.96 -33.31
N THR A 491 58.63 -18.53 -32.68
CA THR A 491 58.65 -18.83 -31.24
C THR A 491 58.56 -17.57 -30.38
N LEU A 492 59.32 -16.51 -30.71
CA LEU A 492 59.28 -15.23 -30.01
C LEU A 492 57.91 -14.55 -30.12
N VAL A 493 57.30 -14.58 -31.31
CA VAL A 493 55.96 -14.02 -31.55
C VAL A 493 54.90 -14.79 -30.74
N VAL A 494 54.94 -16.12 -30.77
CA VAL A 494 54.02 -16.97 -30.01
C VAL A 494 54.21 -16.76 -28.50
N MET A 495 55.45 -16.74 -28.01
CA MET A 495 55.78 -16.50 -26.62
C MET A 495 55.27 -15.13 -26.15
N LEU A 496 55.47 -14.07 -26.93
CA LEU A 496 54.96 -12.74 -26.63
C LEU A 496 53.42 -12.72 -26.59
N ALA A 497 52.77 -13.34 -27.57
CA ALA A 497 51.31 -13.42 -27.65
C ALA A 497 50.72 -14.18 -26.43
N VAL A 498 51.26 -15.35 -26.10
CA VAL A 498 50.84 -16.15 -24.94
C VAL A 498 51.10 -15.41 -23.63
N SER A 499 52.26 -14.77 -23.50
CA SER A 499 52.60 -13.96 -22.31
C SER A 499 51.64 -12.78 -22.10
N LEU A 500 51.30 -12.06 -23.18
CA LEU A 500 50.34 -10.95 -23.14
C LEU A 500 48.91 -11.45 -22.86
N PHE A 501 48.56 -12.62 -23.39
CA PHE A 501 47.28 -13.26 -23.12
C PHE A 501 47.15 -13.63 -21.63
N ILE A 502 48.12 -14.36 -21.07
CA ILE A 502 48.18 -14.72 -19.63
C ILE A 502 48.12 -13.47 -18.75
N SER A 503 48.90 -12.43 -19.08
CA SER A 503 48.88 -11.14 -18.37
C SER A 503 47.49 -10.47 -18.40
N SER A 504 46.81 -10.48 -19.56
CA SER A 504 45.49 -9.88 -19.72
C SER A 504 44.39 -10.65 -18.97
N LEU A 505 44.44 -11.99 -18.99
CA LEU A 505 43.52 -12.88 -18.30
C LEU A 505 43.67 -12.74 -16.78
N THR A 506 44.91 -12.78 -16.29
CA THR A 506 45.23 -12.63 -14.86
C THR A 506 44.79 -11.26 -14.34
N ALA A 507 45.00 -10.20 -15.11
CA ALA A 507 44.53 -8.86 -14.75
C ALA A 507 42.99 -8.76 -14.70
N ARG A 508 42.28 -9.49 -15.57
CA ARG A 508 40.82 -9.56 -15.58
C ARG A 508 40.28 -10.34 -14.38
N LEU A 509 40.82 -11.53 -14.11
CA LEU A 509 40.42 -12.37 -12.97
C LEU A 509 40.61 -11.65 -11.63
N ARG A 510 41.76 -11.00 -11.41
CA ARG A 510 42.02 -10.24 -10.18
C ARG A 510 41.06 -9.07 -10.01
N ARG A 511 40.65 -8.46 -11.12
CA ARG A 511 39.70 -7.35 -11.09
C ARG A 511 38.31 -7.84 -10.73
N GLN A 512 37.87 -8.94 -11.33
CA GLN A 512 36.60 -9.58 -10.99
C GLN A 512 36.58 -10.00 -9.52
N ALA A 513 37.64 -10.65 -9.02
CA ALA A 513 37.75 -11.05 -7.62
C ALA A 513 37.65 -9.86 -6.66
N ARG A 514 38.35 -8.75 -6.93
CA ARG A 514 38.25 -7.54 -6.08
C ARG A 514 36.86 -6.93 -6.06
N VAL A 515 36.20 -6.85 -7.22
CA VAL A 515 34.84 -6.31 -7.31
C VAL A 515 33.86 -7.24 -6.59
N ALA A 516 34.02 -8.56 -6.72
CA ALA A 516 33.21 -9.54 -6.01
C ALA A 516 33.36 -9.42 -4.49
N MET A 517 34.59 -9.38 -3.98
CA MET A 517 34.86 -9.21 -2.54
C MET A 517 34.28 -7.90 -1.99
N GLN A 518 34.36 -6.80 -2.75
CA GLN A 518 33.76 -5.53 -2.34
C GLN A 518 32.23 -5.58 -2.31
N ARG A 519 31.61 -6.32 -3.24
CA ARG A 519 30.15 -6.54 -3.23
C ARG A 519 29.73 -7.41 -2.05
N GLU A 520 30.48 -8.47 -1.76
CA GLU A 520 30.22 -9.37 -0.64
C GLU A 520 30.29 -8.64 0.71
N ALA A 521 31.34 -7.83 0.93
CA ALA A 521 31.46 -7.03 2.15
C ALA A 521 30.28 -6.05 2.34
N ARG A 522 29.82 -5.41 1.26
CA ARG A 522 28.65 -4.50 1.30
C ARG A 522 27.37 -5.24 1.64
N ALA A 523 27.12 -6.36 0.97
CA ALA A 523 25.94 -7.19 1.21
C ALA A 523 25.93 -7.72 2.64
N SER A 524 27.08 -8.15 3.16
CA SER A 524 27.22 -8.62 4.54
C SER A 524 26.89 -7.53 5.56
N ASN A 525 27.37 -6.30 5.38
CA ASN A 525 27.08 -5.20 6.32
C ASN A 525 25.59 -4.83 6.34
N LEU A 526 24.95 -4.77 5.17
CA LEU A 526 23.50 -4.50 5.07
C LEU A 526 22.66 -5.64 5.64
N TYR A 527 23.08 -6.90 5.42
CA TYR A 527 22.42 -8.07 5.97
C TYR A 527 22.49 -8.09 7.51
N MET A 528 23.66 -7.80 8.09
CA MET A 528 23.83 -7.78 9.55
C MET A 528 22.98 -6.70 10.22
N LEU A 529 22.95 -5.48 9.66
CA LEU A 529 22.07 -4.41 10.16
C LEU A 529 20.60 -4.83 10.08
N GLY A 530 20.15 -5.28 8.91
CA GLY A 530 18.76 -5.70 8.70
C GLY A 530 18.34 -6.85 9.62
N LYS A 531 19.25 -7.80 9.89
CA LYS A 531 19.03 -8.91 10.82
C LYS A 531 18.89 -8.43 12.27
N GLU A 532 19.78 -7.56 12.73
CA GLU A 532 19.71 -7.02 14.10
C GLU A 532 18.45 -6.17 14.29
N LEU A 533 18.10 -5.32 13.31
CA LEU A 533 16.89 -4.49 13.34
C LEU A 533 15.57 -5.27 13.20
N SER A 534 15.61 -6.57 12.90
CA SER A 534 14.42 -7.42 12.76
C SER A 534 13.97 -8.07 14.07
N ALA A 535 14.77 -7.99 15.14
CA ALA A 535 14.39 -8.53 16.44
C ALA A 535 13.27 -7.69 17.10
N LEU A 536 12.60 -8.23 18.13
CA LEU A 536 11.78 -7.39 19.02
C LEU A 536 12.72 -6.44 19.76
N LEU A 537 12.67 -5.16 19.40
CA LEU A 537 13.58 -4.14 19.90
C LEU A 537 12.79 -2.98 20.49
N THR A 538 13.37 -2.34 21.50
CA THR A 538 12.91 -1.02 21.96
C THR A 538 13.49 0.08 21.07
N LEU A 539 12.92 1.28 21.14
CA LEU A 539 13.40 2.44 20.39
C LEU A 539 14.90 2.70 20.66
N ASP A 540 15.31 2.65 21.93
CA ASP A 540 16.71 2.85 22.32
C ASP A 540 17.65 1.82 21.70
N GLN A 541 17.24 0.55 21.62
CA GLN A 541 18.03 -0.50 20.99
C GLN A 541 18.18 -0.28 19.49
N ILE A 542 17.12 0.15 18.79
CA ILE A 542 17.16 0.48 17.35
C ILE A 542 18.17 1.61 17.11
N LEU A 543 18.12 2.67 17.90
CA LEU A 543 19.02 3.82 17.76
C LEU A 543 20.47 3.44 18.07
N GLU A 544 20.69 2.60 19.08
CA GLU A 544 22.02 2.13 19.48
C GLU A 544 22.66 1.21 18.43
N ILE A 545 21.89 0.26 17.87
CA ILE A 545 22.33 -0.57 16.73
C ILE A 545 22.68 0.32 15.54
N GLY A 546 21.79 1.27 15.20
CA GLY A 546 22.02 2.23 14.11
C GLY A 546 23.31 3.03 14.30
N ARG A 547 23.53 3.58 15.51
CA ARG A 547 24.73 4.36 15.85
C ARG A 547 26.00 3.52 15.71
N ARG A 548 26.01 2.30 16.26
CA ARG A 548 27.18 1.41 16.25
C ARG A 548 27.58 1.00 14.83
N HIS A 549 26.63 0.56 13.99
CA HIS A 549 26.92 0.10 12.63
C HIS A 549 27.34 1.25 11.71
N LEU A 550 26.62 2.37 11.75
CA LEU A 550 26.97 3.53 10.94
C LEU A 550 28.33 4.13 11.38
N ALA A 551 28.64 4.16 12.67
CA ALA A 551 29.95 4.61 13.16
C ALA A 551 31.08 3.67 12.72
N ALA A 552 30.86 2.35 12.78
CA ALA A 552 31.85 1.36 12.35
C ALA A 552 32.14 1.41 10.84
N VAL A 553 31.13 1.67 10.01
CA VAL A 553 31.28 1.68 8.54
C VAL A 553 31.83 3.00 8.01
N PHE A 554 31.41 4.14 8.58
CA PHE A 554 31.76 5.46 8.06
C PHE A 554 32.71 6.26 8.95
N GLY A 555 33.06 5.77 10.14
CA GLY A 555 34.06 6.38 11.03
C GLY A 555 33.67 7.76 11.56
N ALA A 556 32.39 7.98 11.87
CA ALA A 556 31.87 9.30 12.25
C ALA A 556 30.95 9.25 13.47
N ARG A 557 30.73 10.41 14.09
CA ARG A 557 29.79 10.56 15.20
C ARG A 557 28.39 10.82 14.68
N ILE A 558 27.42 10.16 15.32
CA ILE A 558 26.05 10.10 14.83
C ILE A 558 25.10 10.48 15.96
N ALA A 559 24.21 11.42 15.64
CA ALA A 559 23.11 11.81 16.49
C ALA A 559 21.79 11.52 15.78
N PHE A 560 20.81 11.04 16.55
CA PHE A 560 19.45 10.83 16.09
C PHE A 560 18.55 11.91 16.69
N PHE A 561 17.63 12.42 15.89
CA PHE A 561 16.57 13.34 16.32
C PHE A 561 15.23 12.68 16.07
N LEU A 562 14.38 12.66 17.10
CA LEU A 562 13.05 12.09 17.03
C LEU A 562 12.00 13.14 17.41
N PRO A 563 10.81 13.11 16.77
CA PRO A 563 9.74 14.06 17.05
C PRO A 563 9.08 13.74 18.39
N ASP A 564 8.81 14.78 19.19
CA ASP A 564 7.91 14.66 20.34
C ASP A 564 6.42 14.67 19.92
N SER A 565 5.51 14.60 20.89
CA SER A 565 4.06 14.63 20.64
C SER A 565 3.57 15.91 19.93
N ALA A 566 4.38 16.98 19.93
CA ALA A 566 4.12 18.23 19.22
C ALA A 566 4.89 18.34 17.88
N ASN A 567 5.46 17.24 17.38
CA ASN A 567 6.31 17.17 16.18
C ASN A 567 7.58 18.03 16.25
N GLN A 568 8.04 18.40 17.45
CA GLN A 568 9.32 19.07 17.60
C GLN A 568 10.43 18.03 17.77
N LEU A 569 11.46 18.12 16.92
CA LEU A 569 12.59 17.22 16.98
C LEU A 569 13.45 17.49 18.22
N ARG A 570 13.69 16.43 19.00
CA ARG A 570 14.64 16.43 20.10
C ARG A 570 15.74 15.40 19.84
N PRO A 571 16.99 15.69 20.25
CA PRO A 571 18.05 14.70 20.17
C PRO A 571 17.70 13.52 21.09
N ALA A 572 17.78 12.30 20.54
CA ALA A 572 17.62 11.07 21.28
C ALA A 572 18.96 10.73 21.97
N GLU A 573 19.12 11.19 23.21
CA GLU A 573 20.32 10.95 24.01
C GLU A 573 20.37 9.52 24.57
N PRO A 574 21.55 8.86 24.59
CA PRO A 574 21.74 7.65 25.37
C PRO A 574 21.84 8.00 26.86
N ALA A 575 21.20 7.21 27.72
CA ALA A 575 21.06 7.48 29.15
C ALA A 575 22.35 7.52 29.99
N GLN A 576 23.56 7.29 29.45
CA GLN A 576 24.75 7.01 30.30
C GLN A 576 26.16 7.42 29.83
N GLU A 577 26.38 8.19 28.76
CA GLU A 577 27.76 8.56 28.36
C GLU A 577 28.13 10.04 28.54
N ALA A 578 29.09 10.29 29.43
CA ALA A 578 29.74 11.58 29.72
C ALA A 578 30.49 12.23 28.53
N GLY A 579 30.39 11.67 27.31
CA GLY A 579 30.93 12.21 26.07
C GLY A 579 29.93 12.99 25.19
N GLY A 580 28.63 12.97 25.52
CA GLY A 580 27.55 13.56 24.71
C GLY A 580 27.60 15.09 24.55
N VAL A 581 28.21 15.80 25.49
CA VAL A 581 28.26 17.28 25.55
C VAL A 581 28.99 17.89 24.34
N HIS A 582 29.90 17.16 23.68
CA HIS A 582 30.63 17.65 22.52
C HIS A 582 29.94 17.41 21.16
N VAL A 583 29.05 16.41 21.04
CA VAL A 583 28.32 16.12 19.79
C VAL A 583 27.27 17.21 19.51
N LEU A 584 26.55 17.62 20.56
CA LEU A 584 25.53 18.69 20.52
C LEU A 584 26.08 20.05 20.10
N ARG A 585 27.37 20.34 20.32
CA ARG A 585 27.97 21.62 19.89
C ARG A 585 28.17 21.74 18.38
N SER A 586 28.14 20.62 17.66
CA SER A 586 28.38 20.56 16.20
C SER A 586 27.11 20.33 15.37
N VAL A 587 25.99 20.07 16.05
CA VAL A 587 24.72 19.70 15.40
C VAL A 587 23.64 20.71 15.79
N ASP A 588 23.00 21.29 14.79
CA ASP A 588 21.99 22.33 14.86
C ASP A 588 20.59 21.69 14.77
N ALA A 589 19.82 21.80 15.84
CA ALA A 589 18.45 21.29 15.91
C ALA A 589 17.51 21.98 14.92
N GLY A 590 17.76 23.24 14.55
CA GLY A 590 16.96 23.96 13.56
C GLY A 590 17.14 23.39 12.15
N VAL A 591 18.36 22.99 11.80
CA VAL A 591 18.62 22.29 10.53
C VAL A 591 17.96 20.90 10.55
N ALA A 592 18.02 20.19 11.68
CA ALA A 592 17.34 18.91 11.82
C ALA A 592 15.82 19.05 11.65
N GLN A 593 15.20 20.05 12.29
CA GLN A 593 13.76 20.33 12.13
C GLN A 593 13.40 20.60 10.66
N TRP A 594 14.18 21.44 9.97
CA TRP A 594 13.95 21.72 8.55
C TRP A 594 13.98 20.45 7.69
N VAL A 595 14.92 19.53 7.96
CA VAL A 595 15.03 18.24 7.28
C VAL A 595 13.83 17.33 7.56
N TYR A 596 13.30 17.33 8.79
CA TYR A 596 12.11 16.58 9.15
C TYR A 596 10.88 17.08 8.39
N ASP A 597 10.69 18.41 8.37
CA ASP A 597 9.52 19.04 7.75
C ASP A 597 9.54 18.91 6.21
N ASN A 598 10.72 19.00 5.58
CA ASN A 598 10.85 18.97 4.12
C ASN A 598 11.19 17.60 3.54
N GLY A 599 11.59 16.63 4.38
CA GLY A 599 11.98 15.29 3.95
C GLY A 599 13.19 15.27 2.99
N GLN A 600 14.04 16.30 3.02
CA GLN A 600 15.19 16.44 2.13
C GLN A 600 16.50 16.52 2.91
N PRO A 601 17.59 15.90 2.41
CA PRO A 601 18.90 15.98 3.07
C PRO A 601 19.46 17.41 3.02
N ALA A 602 20.08 17.86 4.12
CA ALA A 602 20.66 19.19 4.26
C ALA A 602 22.03 19.14 4.95
N GLY A 603 22.74 20.27 4.94
CA GLY A 603 24.02 20.41 5.61
C GLY A 603 25.24 20.14 4.72
N LYS A 604 26.37 19.80 5.35
CA LYS A 604 27.68 19.70 4.70
C LYS A 604 27.66 18.69 3.54
N GLY A 605 28.07 19.11 2.34
CA GLY A 605 28.06 18.25 1.14
C GLY A 605 26.69 18.13 0.46
N THR A 606 25.76 19.04 0.74
CA THR A 606 24.47 19.18 0.04
C THR A 606 24.31 20.59 -0.53
N ALA A 607 23.35 20.77 -1.44
CA ALA A 607 23.00 22.10 -1.97
C ALA A 607 22.16 22.93 -0.98
N THR A 608 21.64 22.29 0.07
CA THR A 608 20.66 22.86 0.99
C THR A 608 21.31 23.09 2.35
N LEU A 609 21.39 24.34 2.78
CA LEU A 609 22.07 24.73 4.03
C LEU A 609 23.53 24.21 4.13
N PRO A 610 24.39 24.44 3.11
CA PRO A 610 25.74 23.87 3.04
C PRO A 610 26.67 24.34 4.18
N SER A 611 26.33 25.47 4.82
CA SER A 611 27.08 26.07 5.92
C SER A 611 27.02 25.28 7.23
N ALA A 612 26.09 24.33 7.36
CA ALA A 612 25.99 23.52 8.57
C ALA A 612 27.20 22.59 8.72
N ALA A 613 27.65 22.38 9.96
CA ALA A 613 28.87 21.60 10.24
C ALA A 613 28.71 20.09 10.03
N ALA A 614 27.47 19.58 10.08
CA ALA A 614 27.12 18.18 9.91
C ALA A 614 26.25 17.95 8.67
N LEU A 615 26.17 16.70 8.21
CA LEU A 615 25.24 16.23 7.19
C LEU A 615 23.97 15.70 7.87
N TYR A 616 22.80 16.17 7.46
CA TYR A 616 21.51 15.78 8.01
C TYR A 616 20.73 14.98 6.98
N LEU A 617 20.22 13.82 7.37
CA LEU A 617 19.49 12.91 6.51
C LEU A 617 18.15 12.56 7.14
N PRO A 618 17.05 12.64 6.39
CA PRO A 618 15.75 12.25 6.89
C PRO A 618 15.68 10.72 7.05
N LEU A 619 15.09 10.28 8.16
CA LEU A 619 14.71 8.88 8.37
C LEU A 619 13.29 8.70 7.82
N THR A 620 13.20 8.63 6.49
CA THR A 620 11.94 8.49 5.77
C THR A 620 11.54 7.02 5.69
N ALA A 621 10.40 6.68 6.29
CA ALA A 621 9.74 5.39 6.13
C ALA A 621 8.64 5.50 5.06
N THR A 622 7.83 4.45 4.87
CA THR A 622 6.85 4.39 3.78
C THR A 622 5.77 5.45 3.91
N MET A 623 5.32 5.75 5.14
CA MET A 623 4.21 6.66 5.38
C MET A 623 4.65 8.09 5.70
N ARG A 624 5.71 8.25 6.51
CA ARG A 624 6.20 9.57 6.94
C ARG A 624 7.67 9.53 7.36
N THR A 625 8.27 10.71 7.46
CA THR A 625 9.56 10.89 8.14
C THR A 625 9.37 10.60 9.63
N ARG A 626 10.19 9.70 10.20
CA ARG A 626 10.11 9.27 11.60
C ARG A 626 11.18 9.92 12.49
N GLY A 627 12.16 10.57 11.88
CA GLY A 627 13.24 11.25 12.57
C GLY A 627 14.28 11.78 11.61
N VAL A 628 15.39 12.29 12.15
CA VAL A 628 16.52 12.80 11.38
C VAL A 628 17.82 12.26 11.94
N LEU A 629 18.69 11.80 11.05
CA LEU A 629 20.06 11.42 11.35
C LEU A 629 20.97 12.62 11.12
N ALA A 630 21.76 13.02 12.11
CA ALA A 630 22.85 13.95 11.95
C ALA A 630 24.18 13.22 11.99
N PHE A 631 25.00 13.47 10.97
CA PHE A 631 26.26 12.82 10.72
C PHE A 631 27.39 13.85 10.78
N ALA A 632 28.15 13.83 11.88
CA ALA A 632 29.24 14.76 12.14
C ALA A 632 30.59 14.15 11.77
N ILE A 633 31.27 14.76 10.80
CA ILE A 633 32.57 14.29 10.28
C ILE A 633 33.68 14.72 11.26
N GLU A 634 34.38 13.76 11.86
CA GLU A 634 35.56 14.04 12.68
C GLU A 634 36.85 14.06 11.84
N GLY A 635 37.78 14.91 12.26
CA GLY A 635 39.17 14.93 11.81
C GLY A 635 39.96 15.85 12.73
N ALA A 636 41.20 15.46 13.05
CA ALA A 636 42.07 16.24 13.93
C ALA A 636 42.53 17.53 13.23
N ASN A 637 42.67 17.46 11.90
CA ASN A 637 43.09 18.56 11.02
C ASN A 637 42.05 18.82 9.91
N GLU A 638 42.07 20.03 9.33
CA GLU A 638 41.14 20.44 8.25
C GLU A 638 41.27 19.55 6.99
N GLU A 639 42.48 19.09 6.68
CA GLU A 639 42.73 18.16 5.56
C GLU A 639 42.05 16.81 5.75
N GLU A 640 42.06 16.25 6.96
CA GLU A 640 41.40 14.97 7.26
C GLU A 640 39.87 15.10 7.17
N ARG A 641 39.31 16.23 7.63
CA ARG A 641 37.88 16.52 7.52
C ARG A 641 37.44 16.67 6.07
N GLN A 642 38.25 17.31 5.23
CA GLN A 642 38.00 17.42 3.80
C GLN A 642 38.08 16.06 3.11
N LEU A 643 39.05 15.21 3.49
CA LEU A 643 39.20 13.88 2.93
C LEU A 643 38.00 12.97 3.28
N ALA A 644 37.54 13.00 4.53
CA ALA A 644 36.37 12.26 4.99
C ALA A 644 35.07 12.77 4.34
N ALA A 645 34.91 14.10 4.20
CA ALA A 645 33.80 14.69 3.45
C ALA A 645 33.80 14.27 1.97
N ALA A 646 34.97 14.25 1.32
CA ALA A 646 35.12 13.79 -0.05
C ALA A 646 34.79 12.29 -0.21
N GLN A 647 35.13 11.47 0.79
CA GLN A 647 34.76 10.05 0.82
C GLN A 647 33.25 9.84 1.00
N LEU A 648 32.58 10.64 1.84
CA LEU A 648 31.12 10.58 1.97
C LEU A 648 30.39 11.10 0.73
N ALA A 649 30.97 12.06 0.02
CA ALA A 649 30.41 12.58 -1.23
C ALA A 649 30.42 11.54 -2.37
N LEU A 650 31.15 10.41 -2.21
CA LEU A 650 31.13 9.32 -3.17
C LEU A 650 29.71 8.75 -3.32
N PRO A 651 29.17 8.62 -4.55
CA PRO A 651 27.80 8.15 -4.77
C PRO A 651 27.51 6.79 -4.14
N GLU A 652 28.49 5.88 -4.13
CA GLU A 652 28.36 4.54 -3.55
C GLU A 652 28.18 4.59 -2.02
N ASN A 653 28.92 5.49 -1.35
CA ASN A 653 28.81 5.67 0.10
C ASN A 653 27.53 6.39 0.49
N ARG A 654 27.12 7.37 -0.33
CA ARG A 654 25.85 8.09 -0.16
C ARG A 654 24.64 7.17 -0.33
N GLN A 655 24.64 6.33 -1.35
CA GLN A 655 23.60 5.33 -1.56
C GLN A 655 23.54 4.34 -0.40
N MET A 656 24.69 3.88 0.09
CA MET A 656 24.73 2.99 1.26
C MET A 656 24.14 3.69 2.49
N LEU A 657 24.54 4.93 2.78
CA LEU A 657 24.02 5.72 3.89
C LEU A 657 22.49 5.92 3.80
N GLU A 658 21.95 6.20 2.62
CA GLU A 658 20.50 6.29 2.37
C GLU A 658 19.78 4.96 2.66
N ILE A 659 20.36 3.82 2.27
CA ILE A 659 19.80 2.49 2.57
C ILE A 659 19.78 2.23 4.08
N PHE A 660 20.87 2.54 4.80
CA PHE A 660 20.91 2.41 6.27
C PHE A 660 19.84 3.29 6.93
N CYS A 661 19.71 4.55 6.52
CA CYS A 661 18.67 5.46 7.02
C CYS A 661 17.26 4.89 6.79
N SER A 662 16.99 4.36 5.60
CA SER A 662 15.69 3.74 5.29
C SER A 662 15.41 2.51 6.15
N GLN A 663 16.39 1.63 6.37
CA GLN A 663 16.20 0.45 7.24
C GLN A 663 15.92 0.82 8.69
N ILE A 664 16.62 1.83 9.22
CA ILE A 664 16.38 2.34 10.57
C ILE A 664 15.00 3.00 10.66
N ALA A 665 14.62 3.81 9.66
CA ALA A 665 13.30 4.45 9.60
C ALA A 665 12.16 3.42 9.60
N MET A 666 12.29 2.35 8.81
CA MET A 666 11.31 1.25 8.77
C MET A 666 11.23 0.48 10.09
N ALA A 667 12.34 0.33 10.83
CA ALA A 667 12.33 -0.28 12.15
C ALA A 667 11.58 0.59 13.17
N ILE A 668 11.83 1.90 13.20
CA ILE A 668 11.12 2.86 14.06
C ILE A 668 9.62 2.89 13.73
N GLU A 669 9.26 2.89 12.43
CA GLU A 669 7.87 2.89 12.00
C GLU A 669 7.13 1.61 12.42
N ARG A 670 7.76 0.44 12.27
CA ARG A 670 7.17 -0.83 12.75
C ARG A 670 6.93 -0.83 14.25
N LEU A 671 7.89 -0.34 15.05
CA LEU A 671 7.74 -0.27 16.50
C LEU A 671 6.55 0.61 16.88
N HIS A 672 6.44 1.80 16.29
CA HIS A 672 5.33 2.71 16.55
C HIS A 672 3.96 2.09 16.22
N TYR A 673 3.82 1.42 15.07
CA TYR A 673 2.55 0.80 14.72
C TYR A 673 2.24 -0.44 15.57
N ALA A 674 3.26 -1.18 16.03
CA ALA A 674 3.06 -2.26 16.97
C ALA A 674 2.52 -1.73 18.31
N GLU A 675 3.06 -0.60 18.82
CA GLU A 675 2.58 0.07 20.04
C GLU A 675 1.12 0.54 19.87
N VAL A 676 0.82 1.24 18.78
CA VAL A 676 -0.55 1.72 18.49
C VAL A 676 -1.55 0.56 18.38
N ALA A 677 -1.17 -0.55 17.75
CA ALA A 677 -2.02 -1.73 17.63
C ALA A 677 -2.25 -2.40 19.00
N GLN A 678 -1.21 -2.48 19.84
CA GLN A 678 -1.31 -3.03 21.19
C GLN A 678 -2.25 -2.18 22.07
N ASP A 679 -2.11 -0.86 22.04
CA ASP A 679 -2.98 0.06 22.80
C ASP A 679 -4.44 -0.04 22.33
N ALA A 680 -4.67 -0.12 21.02
CA ALA A 680 -6.00 -0.30 20.46
C ALA A 680 -6.65 -1.63 20.88
N LEU A 681 -5.87 -2.73 20.90
CA LEU A 681 -6.35 -4.03 21.36
C LEU A 681 -6.73 -4.01 22.85
N VAL A 682 -5.89 -3.41 23.71
CA VAL A 682 -6.16 -3.29 25.14
C VAL A 682 -7.42 -2.45 25.40
N SER A 683 -7.59 -1.34 24.67
CA SER A 683 -8.78 -0.49 24.77
C SER A 683 -10.05 -1.23 24.35
N MET A 684 -9.99 -1.93 23.22
CA MET A 684 -11.13 -2.68 22.69
C MET A 684 -11.54 -3.83 23.61
N GLU A 685 -10.58 -4.56 24.19
CA GLU A 685 -10.87 -5.65 25.13
C GLU A 685 -11.45 -5.11 26.44
N SER A 686 -10.96 -3.96 26.92
CA SER A 686 -11.51 -3.26 28.10
C SER A 686 -12.97 -2.86 27.89
N GLU A 687 -13.32 -2.28 26.74
CA GLU A 687 -14.70 -1.92 26.39
C GLU A 687 -15.60 -3.16 26.25
N ARG A 688 -15.10 -4.21 25.60
CA ARG A 688 -15.83 -5.47 25.43
C ARG A 688 -16.16 -6.11 26.77
N LEU A 689 -15.17 -6.23 27.66
CA LEU A 689 -15.34 -6.82 28.99
C LEU A 689 -16.36 -6.02 29.81
N ARG A 690 -16.25 -4.69 29.79
CA ARG A 690 -17.18 -3.78 30.49
C ARG A 690 -18.63 -4.01 30.02
N ASN A 691 -18.85 -4.13 28.71
CA ASN A 691 -20.21 -4.33 28.16
C ASN A 691 -20.78 -5.72 28.47
N SER A 692 -19.96 -6.77 28.37
CA SER A 692 -20.37 -8.13 28.72
C SER A 692 -20.76 -8.24 30.19
N LEU A 693 -19.98 -7.64 31.10
CA LEU A 693 -20.29 -7.62 32.53
C LEU A 693 -21.61 -6.88 32.82
N LEU A 694 -21.84 -5.72 32.21
CA LEU A 694 -23.09 -4.97 32.39
C LEU A 694 -24.31 -5.75 31.90
N SER A 695 -24.18 -6.47 30.77
CA SER A 695 -25.27 -7.31 30.25
C SER A 695 -25.54 -8.55 31.11
N ALA A 696 -24.51 -9.18 31.67
CA ALA A 696 -24.67 -10.32 32.56
C ALA A 696 -25.37 -9.92 33.87
N ILE A 697 -24.90 -8.84 34.51
CA ILE A 697 -25.49 -8.30 35.75
C ILE A 697 -26.98 -7.95 35.54
N SER A 698 -27.36 -7.42 34.37
CA SER A 698 -28.77 -7.17 34.05
C SER A 698 -29.63 -8.41 34.16
N HIS A 699 -29.19 -9.50 33.54
CA HIS A 699 -29.98 -10.71 33.40
C HIS A 699 -30.16 -11.38 34.76
N ASP A 700 -29.07 -11.42 35.52
CA ASP A 700 -29.02 -12.07 36.82
C ASP A 700 -29.79 -11.31 37.90
N LEU A 701 -29.92 -9.98 37.79
CA LEU A 701 -30.76 -9.18 38.67
C LEU A 701 -32.24 -9.16 38.26
N ARG A 702 -32.56 -9.29 36.96
CA ARG A 702 -33.95 -9.26 36.47
C ARG A 702 -34.75 -10.46 36.96
N THR A 703 -34.19 -11.66 36.86
CA THR A 703 -34.85 -12.92 37.22
C THR A 703 -35.36 -12.95 38.68
N PRO A 704 -34.54 -12.67 39.72
CA PRO A 704 -35.03 -12.66 41.09
C PRO A 704 -36.02 -11.52 41.36
N LEU A 705 -35.85 -10.35 40.72
CA LEU A 705 -36.79 -9.23 40.87
C LEU A 705 -38.17 -9.53 40.29
N THR A 706 -38.25 -10.18 39.12
CA THR A 706 -39.54 -10.60 38.54
C THR A 706 -40.24 -11.63 39.43
N SER A 707 -39.48 -12.54 40.06
CA SER A 707 -40.03 -13.50 41.03
C SER A 707 -40.54 -12.82 42.31
N LEU A 708 -39.82 -11.80 42.80
CA LEU A 708 -40.26 -10.98 43.95
C LEU A 708 -41.55 -10.21 43.67
N VAL A 709 -41.66 -9.56 42.50
CA VAL A 709 -42.88 -8.88 42.06
C VAL A 709 -44.06 -9.86 42.02
N GLY A 710 -43.89 -11.00 41.32
CA GLY A 710 -44.96 -12.00 41.22
C GLY A 710 -45.37 -12.60 42.57
N SER A 711 -44.40 -12.87 43.45
CA SER A 711 -44.68 -13.39 44.79
C SER A 711 -45.38 -12.35 45.67
N ALA A 712 -45.00 -11.08 45.58
CA ALA A 712 -45.63 -9.99 46.30
C ALA A 712 -47.08 -9.74 45.84
N ASP A 713 -47.33 -9.80 44.53
CA ASP A 713 -48.68 -9.65 43.96
C ASP A 713 -49.60 -10.81 44.38
N VAL A 714 -49.11 -12.05 44.35
CA VAL A 714 -49.85 -13.24 44.82
C VAL A 714 -50.14 -13.14 46.32
N LEU A 715 -49.17 -12.69 47.12
CA LEU A 715 -49.40 -12.46 48.55
C LEU A 715 -50.47 -11.38 48.73
N ALA A 716 -50.37 -10.24 48.05
CA ALA A 716 -51.33 -9.14 48.19
C ALA A 716 -52.77 -9.53 47.76
N ALA A 717 -52.92 -10.47 46.83
CA ALA A 717 -54.20 -11.00 46.36
C ALA A 717 -54.80 -12.11 47.26
N THR A 718 -54.07 -12.60 48.27
CA THR A 718 -54.54 -13.71 49.11
C THR A 718 -55.62 -13.25 50.11
N PRO A 719 -56.84 -13.84 50.11
CA PRO A 719 -57.98 -13.34 50.87
C PRO A 719 -57.84 -13.43 52.40
N ARG A 720 -56.98 -14.32 52.90
CA ARG A 720 -56.82 -14.65 54.33
C ARG A 720 -55.77 -13.80 55.07
N LEU A 721 -55.09 -12.88 54.38
CA LEU A 721 -54.08 -12.02 55.03
C LEU A 721 -54.74 -10.91 55.86
N ASP A 722 -54.11 -10.62 56.98
CA ASP A 722 -54.35 -9.42 57.78
C ASP A 722 -54.03 -8.15 56.95
N GLU A 723 -54.67 -7.03 57.28
CA GLU A 723 -54.51 -5.77 56.56
C GLU A 723 -53.07 -5.27 56.58
N ASP A 724 -52.38 -5.38 57.73
CA ASP A 724 -50.97 -5.00 57.89
C ASP A 724 -50.06 -5.86 56.99
N ALA A 725 -50.32 -7.17 56.92
CA ALA A 725 -49.54 -8.08 56.08
C ALA A 725 -49.80 -7.84 54.57
N ARG A 726 -51.03 -7.46 54.20
CA ARG A 726 -51.38 -7.06 52.83
C ARG A 726 -50.73 -5.73 52.43
N ALA A 727 -50.68 -4.76 53.34
CA ALA A 727 -49.96 -3.51 53.12
C ALA A 727 -48.45 -3.73 52.93
N MET A 728 -47.86 -4.64 53.72
CA MET A 728 -46.45 -5.02 53.59
C MET A 728 -46.16 -5.73 52.26
N ALA A 729 -47.03 -6.64 51.81
CA ALA A 729 -46.92 -7.29 50.50
C ALA A 729 -46.96 -6.29 49.34
N ARG A 730 -47.90 -5.34 49.36
CA ARG A 730 -47.96 -4.24 48.38
C ARG A 730 -46.69 -3.41 48.39
N THR A 731 -46.18 -3.07 49.57
CA THR A 731 -44.92 -2.33 49.71
C THR A 731 -43.74 -3.09 49.08
N ILE A 732 -43.61 -4.40 49.31
CA ILE A 732 -42.57 -5.24 48.69
C ILE A 732 -42.70 -5.24 47.16
N GLY A 733 -43.92 -5.38 46.65
CA GLY A 733 -44.21 -5.32 45.21
C GLY A 733 -43.79 -3.98 44.60
N GLU A 734 -44.21 -2.86 45.19
CA GLU A 734 -43.86 -1.51 44.75
C GLU A 734 -42.35 -1.24 44.75
N GLN A 735 -41.63 -1.67 45.80
CA GLN A 735 -40.18 -1.51 45.88
C GLN A 735 -39.45 -2.39 44.85
N SER A 736 -39.93 -3.61 44.62
CA SER A 736 -39.37 -4.52 43.61
C SER A 736 -39.59 -3.96 42.19
N GLN A 737 -40.77 -3.43 41.90
CA GLN A 737 -41.09 -2.77 40.63
C GLN A 737 -40.18 -1.55 40.39
N LYS A 738 -39.95 -0.74 41.44
CA LYS A 738 -39.01 0.39 41.38
C LYS A 738 -37.61 -0.08 41.03
N MET A 739 -37.14 -1.17 41.65
CA MET A 739 -35.80 -1.71 41.43
C MET A 739 -35.63 -2.24 40.01
N VAL A 740 -36.67 -2.84 39.41
CA VAL A 740 -36.70 -3.23 37.98
C VAL A 740 -36.56 -2.01 37.08
N GLY A 741 -37.31 -0.94 37.33
CA GLY A 741 -37.22 0.30 36.55
C GLY A 741 -35.84 0.95 36.64
N LEU A 742 -35.26 0.94 37.84
CA LEU A 742 -33.90 1.41 38.14
C LEU A 742 -32.82 0.68 37.34
N MET A 743 -32.89 -0.65 37.36
CA MET A 743 -31.97 -1.52 36.63
C MET A 743 -32.08 -1.28 35.12
N ASN A 744 -33.30 -1.22 34.57
CA ASN A 744 -33.49 -0.94 33.16
C ASN A 744 -32.88 0.42 32.79
N ASN A 745 -33.14 1.48 33.56
CA ASN A 745 -32.55 2.80 33.32
C ASN A 745 -31.01 2.80 33.33
N LEU A 746 -30.38 2.04 34.22
CA LEU A 746 -28.91 1.91 34.28
C LEU A 746 -28.36 1.21 33.03
N LEU A 747 -29.07 0.19 32.54
CA LEU A 747 -28.69 -0.57 31.34
C LEU A 747 -28.90 0.19 30.06
N ASP A 748 -29.99 0.94 29.96
CA ASP A 748 -30.23 1.80 28.81
C ASP A 748 -29.17 2.89 28.73
N MET A 749 -28.74 3.43 29.88
CA MET A 749 -27.60 4.34 29.93
C MET A 749 -26.30 3.65 29.50
N ALA A 750 -26.03 2.43 29.98
CA ALA A 750 -24.85 1.66 29.57
C ALA A 750 -24.82 1.40 28.05
N ARG A 751 -25.96 1.03 27.46
CA ARG A 751 -26.10 0.77 26.02
C ARG A 751 -25.90 2.03 25.19
N LEU A 752 -26.53 3.14 25.60
CA LEU A 752 -26.40 4.43 24.91
C LEU A 752 -24.96 4.97 24.96
N GLN A 753 -24.23 4.74 26.05
CA GLN A 753 -22.82 5.16 26.16
C GLN A 753 -21.84 4.34 25.33
N ALA A 754 -22.12 3.06 25.09
CA ALA A 754 -21.25 2.19 24.30
C ALA A 754 -21.30 2.49 22.79
N GLY A 755 -22.14 3.42 22.34
CA GLY A 755 -22.35 3.71 20.91
C GLY A 755 -23.02 2.55 20.14
N VAL A 756 -23.44 1.49 20.84
CA VAL A 756 -23.99 0.24 20.25
C VAL A 756 -25.47 0.41 19.86
N VAL A 757 -26.13 1.53 20.21
CA VAL A 757 -27.56 1.72 19.91
C VAL A 757 -27.74 2.10 18.44
N THR A 758 -28.03 1.10 17.61
CA THR A 758 -28.57 1.30 16.26
C THR A 758 -30.01 1.81 16.38
N LEU A 759 -30.24 3.09 16.06
CA LEU A 759 -31.58 3.69 16.07
C LEU A 759 -32.44 3.12 14.93
N ASN A 760 -33.63 2.61 15.25
CA ASN A 760 -34.61 2.19 14.25
C ASN A 760 -35.42 3.41 13.78
N ARG A 761 -34.79 4.29 13.00
CA ARG A 761 -35.39 5.56 12.57
C ARG A 761 -36.45 5.35 11.48
N GLN A 762 -37.70 5.65 11.81
CA GLN A 762 -38.86 5.59 10.91
C GLN A 762 -39.58 6.93 10.86
N TRP A 763 -40.33 7.19 9.80
CA TRP A 763 -41.17 8.39 9.70
C TRP A 763 -42.35 8.25 10.63
N ASN A 764 -42.41 9.08 11.67
CA ASN A 764 -43.47 9.07 12.67
C ASN A 764 -44.03 10.47 12.85
N ALA A 765 -45.34 10.55 13.09
CA ALA A 765 -45.98 11.79 13.54
C ALA A 765 -45.67 12.00 15.03
N LEU A 766 -45.23 13.21 15.39
CA LEU A 766 -44.89 13.53 16.79
C LEU A 766 -46.10 13.35 17.72
N GLU A 767 -47.30 13.64 17.21
CA GLU A 767 -48.59 13.48 17.91
C GLU A 767 -48.85 12.03 18.34
N GLU A 768 -48.51 11.06 17.49
CA GLU A 768 -48.69 9.64 17.80
C GLU A 768 -47.74 9.18 18.91
N VAL A 769 -46.48 9.63 18.84
CA VAL A 769 -45.45 9.29 19.85
C VAL A 769 -45.81 9.91 21.20
N ALA A 770 -46.16 11.20 21.23
CA ALA A 770 -46.59 11.87 22.45
C ALA A 770 -47.89 11.24 23.01
N GLY A 771 -48.85 10.93 22.15
CA GLY A 771 -50.10 10.26 22.53
C GLY A 771 -49.88 8.85 23.09
N SER A 772 -48.92 8.10 22.56
CA SER A 772 -48.52 6.79 23.10
C SER A 772 -47.99 6.92 24.54
N ALA A 773 -47.05 7.85 24.75
CA ALA A 773 -46.50 8.11 26.09
C ALA A 773 -47.55 8.56 27.11
N LEU A 774 -48.49 9.43 26.70
CA LEU A 774 -49.59 9.88 27.57
C LEU A 774 -50.55 8.73 27.92
N ARG A 775 -50.84 7.80 26.99
CA ARG A 775 -51.66 6.62 27.28
C ARG A 775 -51.01 5.71 28.32
N LEU A 776 -49.70 5.50 28.24
CA LEU A 776 -48.93 4.74 29.23
C LEU A 776 -49.02 5.33 30.63
N LEU A 777 -49.07 6.66 30.73
CA LEU A 777 -49.16 7.39 32.00
C LEU A 777 -50.59 7.75 32.42
N SER A 778 -51.61 7.26 31.72
CA SER A 778 -53.03 7.60 31.96
C SER A 778 -53.45 7.50 33.43
N LYS A 779 -53.07 6.42 34.12
CA LYS A 779 -53.35 6.20 35.54
C LYS A 779 -52.62 7.18 36.47
N ALA A 780 -51.38 7.55 36.12
CA ALA A 780 -50.59 8.52 36.89
C ALA A 780 -51.05 9.97 36.68
N LEU A 781 -51.74 10.22 35.57
CA LEU A 781 -52.31 11.51 35.17
C LEU A 781 -53.76 11.72 35.66
N GLU A 782 -54.37 10.73 36.32
CA GLU A 782 -55.73 10.85 36.87
C GLU A 782 -55.87 12.10 37.75
N GLY A 783 -56.84 12.96 37.41
CA GLY A 783 -57.09 14.22 38.12
C GLY A 783 -56.22 15.42 37.70
N ARG A 784 -55.40 15.30 36.64
CA ARG A 784 -54.62 16.41 36.05
C ARG A 784 -55.06 16.70 34.62
N THR A 785 -55.02 17.97 34.22
CA THR A 785 -55.25 18.38 32.84
C THR A 785 -53.92 18.38 32.06
N VAL A 786 -53.88 17.69 30.92
CA VAL A 786 -52.75 17.76 29.99
C VAL A 786 -53.18 18.55 28.76
N GLU A 787 -52.57 19.72 28.54
CA GLU A 787 -52.84 20.57 27.38
C GLU A 787 -51.82 20.28 26.28
N THR A 788 -52.27 19.76 25.13
CA THR A 788 -51.40 19.47 23.98
C THR A 788 -51.58 20.54 22.90
N ARG A 789 -50.53 21.32 22.63
CA ARG A 789 -50.44 22.29 21.54
C ARG A 789 -49.49 21.76 20.46
N LEU A 790 -49.98 20.76 19.74
CA LEU A 790 -49.28 20.14 18.61
C LEU A 790 -50.03 20.56 17.33
N PRO A 791 -49.46 21.44 16.51
CA PRO A 791 -50.08 21.87 15.26
C PRO A 791 -50.19 20.70 14.26
N ALA A 792 -51.33 20.58 13.58
CA ALA A 792 -51.58 19.50 12.62
C ALA A 792 -50.69 19.55 11.37
N ASP A 793 -50.01 20.67 11.13
CA ASP A 793 -49.06 20.92 10.05
C ASP A 793 -47.60 20.57 10.42
N LEU A 794 -47.38 19.92 11.58
CA LEU A 794 -46.04 19.46 11.96
C LEU A 794 -45.50 18.42 10.96
N PRO A 795 -44.22 18.53 10.56
CA PRO A 795 -43.62 17.57 9.65
C PRO A 795 -43.46 16.19 10.30
N LEU A 796 -43.53 15.13 9.48
CA LEU A 796 -43.13 13.79 9.93
C LEU A 796 -41.64 13.80 10.30
N LEU A 797 -41.31 13.17 11.44
CA LEU A 797 -39.93 13.12 11.93
C LEU A 797 -39.37 11.71 11.75
N ARG A 798 -38.12 11.61 11.31
CA ARG A 798 -37.44 10.34 11.10
C ARG A 798 -36.71 9.90 12.39
N VAL A 799 -37.48 9.36 13.32
CA VAL A 799 -37.05 9.07 14.70
C VAL A 799 -37.31 7.61 15.09
N ASP A 800 -36.64 7.16 16.15
CA ASP A 800 -36.98 5.90 16.83
C ASP A 800 -38.13 6.18 17.81
N ALA A 801 -39.35 5.79 17.43
CA ALA A 801 -40.56 6.09 18.19
C ALA A 801 -40.53 5.54 19.62
N VAL A 802 -39.93 4.36 19.85
CA VAL A 802 -39.89 3.71 21.17
C VAL A 802 -38.97 4.47 22.12
N LEU A 803 -37.80 4.88 21.64
CA LEU A 803 -36.88 5.68 22.45
C LEU A 803 -37.42 7.09 22.70
N LEU A 804 -38.10 7.70 21.72
CA LEU A 804 -38.68 9.03 21.88
C LEU A 804 -39.92 9.04 22.79
N GLU A 805 -40.77 8.00 22.72
CA GLU A 805 -41.87 7.77 23.67
C GLU A 805 -41.35 7.76 25.11
N ARG A 806 -40.18 7.16 25.33
CA ARG A 806 -39.51 7.14 26.63
C ARG A 806 -39.00 8.50 27.09
N VAL A 807 -38.56 9.36 26.16
CA VAL A 807 -38.24 10.77 26.47
C VAL A 807 -39.49 11.47 26.98
N PHE A 808 -40.62 11.35 26.27
CA PHE A 808 -41.90 11.93 26.69
C PHE A 808 -42.34 11.39 28.05
N ALA A 809 -42.31 10.07 28.25
CA ALA A 809 -42.70 9.46 29.51
C ALA A 809 -41.86 9.97 30.69
N ASN A 810 -40.53 10.03 30.54
CA ASN A 810 -39.64 10.55 31.59
C ASN A 810 -39.86 12.04 31.90
N LEU A 811 -40.13 12.86 30.88
CA LEU A 811 -40.39 14.29 31.07
C LEU A 811 -41.75 14.53 31.76
N VAL A 812 -42.78 13.79 31.35
CA VAL A 812 -44.12 13.86 31.96
C VAL A 812 -44.12 13.30 33.37
N GLU A 813 -43.44 12.18 33.65
CA GLU A 813 -43.27 11.66 35.01
C GLU A 813 -42.57 12.67 35.94
N ASN A 814 -41.55 13.38 35.43
CA ASN A 814 -40.90 14.46 36.17
C ASN A 814 -41.89 15.59 36.48
N ALA A 815 -42.69 16.02 35.50
CA ALA A 815 -43.74 17.02 35.71
C ALA A 815 -44.77 16.55 36.75
N ILE A 816 -45.22 15.29 36.69
CA ILE A 816 -46.15 14.73 37.68
C ILE A 816 -45.53 14.79 39.09
N LYS A 817 -44.26 14.41 39.20
CA LYS A 817 -43.56 14.26 40.48
C LYS A 817 -43.23 15.59 41.16
N TYR A 818 -42.95 16.65 40.40
CA TYR A 818 -42.46 17.92 40.94
C TYR A 818 -43.49 19.06 40.90
N SER A 819 -44.72 18.80 40.44
CA SER A 819 -45.82 19.78 40.46
C SER A 819 -46.95 19.37 41.42
N PRO A 820 -47.65 20.34 42.04
CA PRO A 820 -48.76 20.08 42.97
C PRO A 820 -49.86 19.18 42.40
N PRO A 821 -50.58 18.42 43.23
CA PRO A 821 -51.76 17.66 42.79
C PRO A 821 -52.79 18.58 42.11
N GLY A 822 -53.29 18.19 40.93
CA GLY A 822 -54.26 18.98 40.15
C GLY A 822 -53.66 20.08 39.27
N SER A 823 -52.34 20.32 39.29
CA SER A 823 -51.70 21.27 38.38
C SER A 823 -51.63 20.73 36.95
N GLY A 824 -51.90 21.58 35.96
CA GLY A 824 -51.82 21.21 34.54
C GLY A 824 -50.39 20.98 34.03
N ILE A 825 -50.27 20.17 32.98
CA ILE A 825 -49.03 19.92 32.23
C ILE A 825 -49.27 20.33 30.77
N ALA A 826 -48.35 21.08 30.17
CA ALA A 826 -48.48 21.52 28.77
C ALA A 826 -47.39 20.90 27.90
N ILE A 827 -47.77 20.31 26.77
CA ILE A 827 -46.85 19.81 25.74
C ILE A 827 -47.07 20.65 24.48
N ALA A 828 -46.04 21.34 24.01
CA ALA A 828 -46.12 22.16 22.79
C ALA A 828 -44.96 21.86 21.84
N ALA A 829 -45.22 21.90 20.54
CA ALA A 829 -44.20 21.75 19.51
C ALA A 829 -44.38 22.77 18.38
N HIS A 830 -43.27 23.27 17.83
CA HIS A 830 -43.26 24.17 16.68
C HIS A 830 -41.99 23.93 15.83
N VAL A 831 -42.08 24.27 14.54
CA VAL A 831 -40.93 24.24 13.63
C VAL A 831 -40.11 25.51 13.81
N GLU A 832 -38.79 25.36 13.92
CA GLU A 832 -37.81 26.45 14.02
C GLU A 832 -36.79 26.31 12.89
N ALA A 833 -36.56 27.39 12.15
CA ALA A 833 -35.53 27.43 11.11
C ALA A 833 -34.15 27.68 11.73
N THR A 834 -33.17 26.86 11.38
CA THR A 834 -31.77 26.98 11.82
C THR A 834 -30.85 27.14 10.61
N GLU A 835 -29.61 27.61 10.83
CA GLU A 835 -28.59 27.72 9.76
C GLU A 835 -28.29 26.36 9.08
N SER A 836 -28.56 25.25 9.77
CA SER A 836 -28.36 23.87 9.32
C SER A 836 -29.61 23.19 8.73
N GLY A 837 -30.75 23.88 8.64
CA GLY A 837 -32.04 23.33 8.17
C GLY A 837 -33.21 23.57 9.14
N GLU A 838 -34.34 22.90 8.93
CA GLU A 838 -35.50 22.96 9.82
C GLU A 838 -35.36 21.98 11.00
N GLN A 839 -35.82 22.38 12.19
CA GLN A 839 -35.90 21.53 13.37
C GLN A 839 -37.27 21.67 14.02
N VAL A 840 -37.79 20.60 14.64
CA VAL A 840 -38.96 20.69 15.50
C VAL A 840 -38.50 20.86 16.94
N LYS A 841 -38.90 21.96 17.56
CA LYS A 841 -38.68 22.24 18.98
C LYS A 841 -39.89 21.80 19.78
N VAL A 842 -39.68 20.90 20.72
CA VAL A 842 -40.69 20.36 21.64
C VAL A 842 -40.43 20.91 23.03
N SER A 843 -41.49 21.26 23.74
CA SER A 843 -41.45 21.77 25.11
C SER A 843 -42.46 21.03 25.98
N VAL A 844 -42.03 20.64 27.17
CA VAL A 844 -42.86 20.05 28.21
C VAL A 844 -42.79 20.98 29.41
N SER A 845 -43.92 21.57 29.78
CA SER A 845 -44.03 22.57 30.84
C SER A 845 -44.94 22.11 31.96
N ASP A 846 -44.56 22.44 33.19
CA ASP A 846 -45.33 22.15 34.41
C ASP A 846 -45.41 23.36 35.33
N HIS A 847 -46.38 23.38 36.25
CA HIS A 847 -46.60 24.47 37.22
C HIS A 847 -46.05 24.14 38.63
N GLY A 848 -44.95 23.40 38.69
CA GLY A 848 -44.27 23.02 39.91
C GLY A 848 -43.34 24.09 40.49
N ARG A 849 -42.41 23.65 41.34
CA ARG A 849 -41.45 24.54 42.02
C ARG A 849 -40.34 25.10 41.11
N GLY A 850 -40.21 24.59 39.90
CA GLY A 850 -39.14 24.95 38.97
C GLY A 850 -37.78 24.34 39.32
N PHE A 851 -36.80 24.55 38.42
CA PHE A 851 -35.41 24.20 38.66
C PHE A 851 -34.66 25.36 39.30
N PRO A 852 -33.86 25.14 40.38
CA PRO A 852 -32.97 26.17 40.89
C PRO A 852 -32.01 26.68 39.80
N PRO A 853 -31.67 27.98 39.74
CA PRO A 853 -30.85 28.55 38.67
C PRO A 853 -29.48 27.86 38.51
N ALA A 854 -28.86 27.45 39.62
CA ALA A 854 -27.60 26.73 39.64
C ALA A 854 -27.70 25.27 39.15
N MET A 855 -28.90 24.67 39.22
CA MET A 855 -29.14 23.28 38.86
C MET A 855 -29.48 23.12 37.38
N ALA A 856 -30.01 24.14 36.71
CA ALA A 856 -30.44 24.05 35.31
C ALA A 856 -29.33 23.60 34.34
N GLN A 857 -28.07 23.94 34.62
CA GLN A 857 -26.92 23.52 33.82
C GLN A 857 -26.49 22.06 34.09
N HIS A 858 -26.69 21.58 35.32
CA HIS A 858 -26.25 20.24 35.77
C HIS A 858 -27.40 19.23 35.85
N ALA A 859 -28.64 19.63 35.58
CA ALA A 859 -29.83 18.78 35.71
C ALA A 859 -29.82 17.54 34.80
N PHE A 860 -29.03 17.57 33.72
CA PHE A 860 -28.84 16.45 32.79
C PHE A 860 -27.61 15.58 33.13
N GLU A 861 -26.87 15.91 34.19
CA GLU A 861 -25.78 15.07 34.69
C GLU A 861 -26.32 13.86 35.45
N LYS A 862 -25.49 12.81 35.55
CA LYS A 862 -25.88 11.53 36.14
C LYS A 862 -26.00 11.66 37.65
N PHE A 863 -27.08 11.10 38.21
CA PHE A 863 -27.32 11.04 39.66
C PHE A 863 -27.57 12.40 40.33
N THR A 864 -27.77 13.45 39.56
CA THR A 864 -28.02 14.80 40.08
C THR A 864 -29.46 14.92 40.60
N ARG A 865 -29.64 15.40 41.84
CA ARG A 865 -30.94 15.64 42.50
C ARG A 865 -31.00 17.08 43.04
N GLY A 866 -32.20 17.67 43.06
CA GLY A 866 -32.38 19.08 43.40
C GLY A 866 -32.30 19.40 44.88
N ASP A 867 -32.81 18.50 45.74
CA ASP A 867 -32.68 18.60 47.19
C ASP A 867 -32.30 17.21 47.75
N ASN A 868 -31.20 17.14 48.49
CA ASN A 868 -30.68 15.89 49.10
C ASN A 868 -31.62 15.29 50.16
N GLU A 869 -32.56 16.07 50.72
CA GLU A 869 -33.52 15.66 51.77
C GLU A 869 -34.97 15.52 51.30
N SER A 870 -35.25 15.64 50.00
CA SER A 870 -36.62 15.49 49.49
C SER A 870 -37.10 14.04 49.55
N SER A 871 -38.27 13.82 50.16
CA SER A 871 -38.98 12.53 50.28
C SER A 871 -39.47 11.95 48.95
N THR A 872 -39.13 12.58 47.82
CA THR A 872 -39.63 12.24 46.48
C THR A 872 -38.73 11.20 45.79
N PRO A 873 -39.18 9.95 45.61
CA PRO A 873 -38.33 8.83 45.19
C PRO A 873 -37.82 8.94 43.74
N GLY A 874 -36.50 8.84 43.50
CA GLY A 874 -35.90 8.80 42.15
C GLY A 874 -34.37 8.87 42.13
N VAL A 875 -33.73 8.31 41.10
CA VAL A 875 -32.26 8.05 41.06
C VAL A 875 -31.47 9.11 40.28
N GLY A 876 -32.14 10.07 39.66
CA GLY A 876 -31.47 11.15 38.90
C GLY A 876 -30.86 10.68 37.58
N LEU A 877 -31.39 9.61 36.98
CA LEU A 877 -30.97 9.11 35.66
C LEU A 877 -31.91 9.53 34.52
N GLY A 878 -33.16 9.89 34.82
CA GLY A 878 -34.19 10.14 33.79
C GLY A 878 -33.82 11.24 32.80
N LEU A 879 -33.41 12.42 33.28
CA LEU A 879 -33.01 13.53 32.41
C LEU A 879 -31.72 13.23 31.63
N ALA A 880 -30.76 12.54 32.24
CA ALA A 880 -29.53 12.09 31.56
C ALA A 880 -29.84 11.11 30.40
N ILE A 881 -30.81 10.21 30.60
CA ILE A 881 -31.30 9.30 29.54
C ILE A 881 -32.00 10.10 28.43
N CYS A 882 -32.86 11.06 28.78
CA CYS A 882 -33.50 11.93 27.79
C CYS A 882 -32.45 12.65 26.93
N ARG A 883 -31.39 13.18 27.55
CA ARG A 883 -30.28 13.80 26.83
C ARG A 883 -29.58 12.83 25.90
N ALA A 884 -29.21 11.65 26.37
CA ALA A 884 -28.53 10.66 25.54
C ALA A 884 -29.38 10.22 24.34
N ILE A 885 -30.69 10.04 24.51
CA ILE A 885 -31.60 9.67 23.42
C ILE A 885 -31.74 10.83 22.41
N VAL A 886 -31.92 12.06 22.88
CA VAL A 886 -32.08 13.24 22.02
C VAL A 886 -30.78 13.52 21.23
N GLU A 887 -29.62 13.45 21.88
CA GLU A 887 -28.32 13.60 21.22
C GLU A 887 -28.05 12.49 20.19
N ALA A 888 -28.46 11.24 20.47
CA ALA A 888 -28.41 10.14 19.49
C ALA A 888 -29.28 10.42 18.24
N HIS A 889 -30.38 11.17 18.41
CA HIS A 889 -31.22 11.68 17.32
C HIS A 889 -30.69 12.97 16.68
N GLN A 890 -29.46 13.40 17.01
CA GLN A 890 -28.84 14.65 16.53
C GLN A 890 -29.60 15.92 16.98
N GLY A 891 -30.40 15.81 18.04
CA GLY A 891 -31.09 16.90 18.68
C GLY A 891 -30.30 17.49 19.85
N ARG A 892 -30.89 18.50 20.50
CA ARG A 892 -30.39 19.08 21.76
C ARG A 892 -31.52 19.12 22.79
N ILE A 893 -31.22 18.91 24.07
CA ILE A 893 -32.17 19.09 25.19
C ILE A 893 -31.62 20.12 26.18
N TRP A 894 -32.49 20.95 26.75
CA TRP A 894 -32.14 21.95 27.77
C TRP A 894 -33.36 22.34 28.62
N ILE A 895 -33.11 23.07 29.71
CA ILE A 895 -34.18 23.68 30.52
C ILE A 895 -34.31 25.14 30.07
N ALA A 896 -35.52 25.56 29.70
CA ALA A 896 -35.78 26.92 29.26
C ALA A 896 -35.85 27.90 30.46
N PRO A 897 -35.42 29.17 30.28
CA PRO A 897 -35.61 30.20 31.29
C PRO A 897 -37.10 30.48 31.52
N GLN A 898 -37.46 30.80 32.76
CA GLN A 898 -38.86 30.97 33.17
C GLN A 898 -39.33 32.41 32.94
N GLU A 899 -40.37 32.59 32.11
CA GLU A 899 -40.87 33.93 31.73
C GLU A 899 -42.09 34.41 32.54
N ALA A 900 -42.91 33.51 33.12
CA ALA A 900 -44.05 33.89 33.98
C ALA A 900 -44.53 32.75 34.92
N GLY A 901 -44.55 33.02 36.25
CA GLY A 901 -45.11 32.14 37.29
C GLY A 901 -44.19 30.99 37.76
N PRO A 902 -44.55 30.21 38.80
CA PRO A 902 -43.81 29.02 39.24
C PRO A 902 -44.03 27.82 38.29
N GLY A 903 -42.98 27.03 38.04
CA GLY A 903 -42.98 25.96 37.03
C GLY A 903 -41.62 25.59 36.46
N ALA A 904 -41.55 24.54 35.62
CA ALA A 904 -40.37 24.22 34.83
C ALA A 904 -40.75 23.93 33.38
N THR A 905 -39.88 24.30 32.43
CA THR A 905 -40.04 23.96 31.02
C THR A 905 -38.78 23.28 30.52
N VAL A 906 -38.91 22.03 30.09
CA VAL A 906 -37.84 21.27 29.44
C VAL A 906 -38.08 21.28 27.94
N CYS A 907 -37.08 21.71 27.17
CA CYS A 907 -37.14 21.82 25.72
C CYS A 907 -36.16 20.85 25.07
N PHE A 908 -36.56 20.25 23.94
CA PHE A 908 -35.63 19.53 23.08
C PHE A 908 -35.92 19.77 21.60
N THR A 909 -34.92 19.61 20.74
CA THR A 909 -35.05 19.70 19.29
C THR A 909 -34.87 18.36 18.61
N LEU A 910 -35.54 18.19 17.48
CA LEU A 910 -35.35 17.06 16.57
C LEU A 910 -35.15 17.62 15.15
N PRO A 911 -34.14 17.16 14.40
CA PRO A 911 -33.93 17.62 13.03
C PRO A 911 -35.06 17.15 12.10
N VAL A 912 -35.50 18.04 11.21
CA VAL A 912 -36.44 17.70 10.14
C VAL A 912 -35.63 17.22 8.94
N GLU A 913 -35.73 15.93 8.63
CA GLU A 913 -35.22 15.38 7.38
C GLU A 913 -36.21 15.64 6.23
N VAL A 914 -35.72 15.62 4.99
CA VAL A 914 -36.59 15.74 3.80
C VAL A 914 -37.58 14.58 3.76
N GLN A 915 -38.87 14.90 3.97
CA GLN A 915 -39.96 13.93 3.95
C GLN A 915 -40.06 13.24 2.59
N PRO A 916 -40.39 11.95 2.54
CA PRO A 916 -40.66 11.26 1.28
C PRO A 916 -41.90 11.91 0.63
N ALA A 917 -41.82 12.21 -0.67
CA ALA A 917 -42.98 12.65 -1.43
C ALA A 917 -44.02 11.54 -1.43
N LEU A 918 -45.28 11.88 -1.15
CA LEU A 918 -46.39 10.95 -1.37
C LEU A 918 -46.42 10.59 -2.86
N PRO A 919 -46.55 9.29 -3.22
CA PRO A 919 -46.74 8.91 -4.61
C PRO A 919 -47.99 9.61 -5.17
N GLU A 920 -47.86 10.25 -6.34
CA GLU A 920 -49.01 10.83 -7.05
C GLU A 920 -50.03 9.71 -7.32
N GLU A 921 -51.27 9.92 -6.89
CA GLU A 921 -52.39 8.96 -7.00
C GLU A 921 -52.78 8.62 -8.43
#